data_AF-A0A0I9UNE1-F1
#
_entry.id   AF-A0A0I9UNE1-F1
#
_cell.length_a   1.000
_cell.length_b   1.000
_cell.length_c   1.000
_cell.angle_alpha   90.00
_cell.angle_beta   90.00
_cell.angle_gamma   90.00
#
_symmetry.space_group_name_H-M   'P 1'
#
loop_
_entity.id
_entity.type
_entity.pdbx_description
1 polymer ?
#
loop_
_entity_poly.entity_id
_entity_poly.type
_entity_poly.pdbx_seq_one_letter_code
_entity_poly.pdbx_strand_id
1 'polypeptide(L)'
;MKRNNLLSLILLLATAVGSFSACQGDAEELTNPDQRASQSMTKAAVVEKTVAMTEAGKFASHFQEGELETIQKLVVSGPLDASDIDTIRYQMPKLEVLDMKEVNLVESDKTYDAEDRREHYKLKKGVITKKMLQYFSSLVTLVLPKDITEIEDYGIYHNEKLVSVEIPVTVKKVGAHAFETCASLQKVELPNVETLGEEVFNECKKLITVTLSPNLQVIPNYAFQYCSSLVDVQLPSSLISIGVSAFRYCESLVSVTMPNTVTTLNNNAYEKCTNLKEVKLSESLKNIGTSGDHYGGSSFSECQSLVSIDIPASVSWINSYSFYGCVNLKTVTFHEGLQVIGGKGFRNCPSLASVTIPKSVTSIGDASFENCSSLNEVNLSPEGILTINSSAFANSGLRSIIIPETVTSVAGNILNRCTHLTSVFWECNRDIPEIIDLNSTSCLVYISHDVKCPSTWKNVIEPSGVAQTVVLKDEKCYLCPKAFTAKKISYTREFKMKTIPGKAAGWQTIILPFTVQAIIDKDGNRLAPFTAEGDDIKKRFWLRELQSDGTYKDVTVIKANKPYLIAMPNADEYASEYCISGDVTFEAADVTLGETGALVPVGGDTYSMYGTYDWVTGTRRVYTLNLDNWWDGSVTHEEGSVFISSLRDVAPFECFLQNNASSASTRGFIGIDGSRATTRAARPLGTKPSVTDM
;
A
#
# COMPACT_ATOMS: atom_id res chain seq x y z
N MET A 1 24.72 6.77 -1.24
CA MET A 1 25.35 7.47 -2.40
C MET A 1 26.24 6.46 -3.11
N LYS A 2 26.16 6.16 -4.41
CA LYS A 2 25.24 6.48 -5.51
C LYS A 2 25.23 5.22 -6.38
N ARG A 3 24.04 4.74 -6.77
CA ARG A 3 23.81 3.73 -7.81
C ARG A 3 23.18 4.44 -9.02
N ASN A 4 23.83 5.51 -9.48
CA ASN A 4 23.50 6.23 -10.70
C ASN A 4 24.75 6.16 -11.58
N ASN A 5 24.75 5.26 -12.57
CA ASN A 5 25.57 5.34 -13.79
C ASN A 5 25.29 4.19 -14.79
N LEU A 6 24.12 3.54 -14.73
CA LEU A 6 23.73 2.58 -15.78
C LEU A 6 23.06 3.27 -16.98
N LEU A 7 22.47 4.46 -16.80
CA LEU A 7 21.87 5.23 -17.90
C LEU A 7 22.91 5.94 -18.79
N SER A 8 24.10 6.26 -18.28
CA SER A 8 25.15 6.94 -19.06
C SER A 8 25.95 5.98 -19.95
N LEU A 9 25.87 4.66 -19.72
CA LEU A 9 26.61 3.67 -20.50
C LEU A 9 25.83 3.22 -21.75
N ILE A 10 24.50 3.26 -21.72
CA ILE A 10 23.65 2.88 -22.86
C ILE A 10 23.61 3.98 -23.93
N LEU A 11 23.78 5.25 -23.55
CA LEU A 11 23.79 6.36 -24.51
C LEU A 11 25.14 6.55 -25.25
N LEU A 12 26.25 6.01 -24.72
CA LEU A 12 27.56 6.09 -25.36
C LEU A 12 27.86 4.92 -26.32
N LEU A 13 27.12 3.81 -26.24
CA LEU A 13 27.33 2.62 -27.09
C LEU A 13 26.58 2.69 -28.44
N ALA A 14 25.77 3.72 -28.68
CA ALA A 14 25.00 3.88 -29.93
C ALA A 14 25.68 4.77 -31.00
N THR A 15 26.89 5.29 -30.78
CA THR A 15 27.55 6.21 -31.74
C THR A 15 28.93 5.77 -32.26
N ALA A 16 29.37 4.52 -32.01
CA ALA A 16 30.67 4.07 -32.50
C ALA A 16 30.66 2.61 -32.97
N VAL A 17 30.01 2.33 -34.10
CA VAL A 17 30.38 1.18 -34.95
C VAL A 17 30.44 1.65 -36.41
N GLY A 18 31.43 2.49 -36.68
CA GLY A 18 31.94 2.78 -38.00
C GLY A 18 33.46 2.78 -37.91
N SER A 19 34.10 1.82 -38.60
CA SER A 19 35.55 1.67 -38.80
C SER A 19 36.43 1.44 -37.56
N PHE A 20 37.02 0.25 -37.43
CA PHE A 20 38.44 0.03 -37.76
C PHE A 20 38.86 -1.42 -37.50
N SER A 21 39.65 -1.93 -38.43
CA SER A 21 40.40 -3.17 -38.37
C SER A 21 41.57 -3.10 -37.38
N ALA A 22 42.02 -4.28 -36.97
CA ALA A 22 43.33 -4.64 -36.41
C ALA A 22 43.56 -4.32 -34.92
N CYS A 23 43.61 -5.38 -34.11
CA CYS A 23 44.81 -5.76 -33.36
C CYS A 23 44.64 -7.16 -32.77
N GLN A 24 45.62 -8.02 -33.06
CA GLN A 24 45.88 -9.29 -32.37
C GLN A 24 46.28 -9.03 -30.91
N GLY A 25 45.93 -9.95 -30.01
CA GLY A 25 46.44 -9.99 -28.64
C GLY A 25 45.72 -11.07 -27.85
N ASP A 26 46.47 -12.12 -27.52
CA ASP A 26 46.02 -13.39 -26.96
C ASP A 26 45.27 -13.28 -25.63
N ALA A 27 44.20 -14.08 -25.48
CA ALA A 27 43.63 -14.44 -24.19
C ALA A 27 43.30 -15.94 -24.20
N GLU A 28 43.98 -16.66 -23.32
CA GLU A 28 44.02 -18.11 -23.18
C GLU A 28 42.64 -18.75 -22.94
N GLU A 29 42.49 -19.94 -23.52
CA GLU A 29 41.38 -20.87 -23.40
C GLU A 29 41.09 -21.28 -21.95
N LEU A 30 39.84 -21.10 -21.52
CA LEU A 30 39.20 -21.97 -20.53
C LEU A 30 38.23 -22.89 -21.28
N THR A 31 38.72 -24.08 -21.62
CA THR A 31 37.94 -25.16 -22.24
C THR A 31 36.89 -25.71 -21.27
N ASN A 32 35.61 -25.70 -21.67
CA ASN A 32 34.54 -26.48 -21.05
C ASN A 32 34.24 -27.69 -21.96
N PRO A 33 34.36 -28.95 -21.49
CA PRO A 33 34.23 -30.13 -22.34
C PRO A 33 32.77 -30.59 -22.36
N ASP A 34 31.97 -30.07 -23.29
CA ASP A 34 30.72 -30.71 -23.73
C ASP A 34 30.29 -30.16 -25.10
N GLN A 35 31.08 -30.42 -26.13
CA GLN A 35 30.64 -30.35 -27.53
C GLN A 35 30.36 -31.76 -28.04
N ARG A 36 29.13 -32.25 -27.81
CA ARG A 36 28.51 -33.22 -28.71
C ARG A 36 27.86 -32.45 -29.85
N ALA A 37 28.54 -32.45 -31.00
CA ALA A 37 28.02 -32.23 -32.35
C ALA A 37 26.87 -31.22 -32.50
N SER A 38 27.21 -29.93 -32.58
CA SER A 38 26.33 -28.97 -33.23
C SER A 38 26.31 -29.27 -34.73
N GLN A 39 25.35 -30.08 -35.17
CA GLN A 39 24.93 -30.05 -36.56
C GLN A 39 24.49 -28.62 -36.86
N SER A 40 25.23 -27.96 -37.74
CA SER A 40 24.79 -26.79 -38.48
C SER A 40 23.48 -27.15 -39.19
N MET A 41 22.35 -26.90 -38.53
CA MET A 41 21.07 -26.84 -39.23
C MET A 41 21.10 -25.59 -40.11
N THR A 42 21.44 -25.78 -41.38
CA THR A 42 21.06 -24.83 -42.43
C THR A 42 19.57 -24.57 -42.28
N LYS A 43 19.18 -23.35 -41.88
CA LYS A 43 17.79 -22.89 -41.92
C LYS A 43 17.26 -23.22 -43.31
N ALA A 44 16.26 -24.09 -43.41
CA ALA A 44 15.63 -24.42 -44.69
C ALA A 44 15.28 -23.11 -45.41
N ALA A 45 15.57 -23.02 -46.71
CA ALA A 45 15.28 -21.83 -47.49
C ALA A 45 13.77 -21.51 -47.41
N VAL A 46 13.44 -20.26 -47.07
CA VAL A 46 12.04 -19.80 -46.98
C VAL A 46 11.40 -19.92 -48.36
N VAL A 47 10.21 -20.53 -48.43
CA VAL A 47 9.46 -20.66 -49.69
C VAL A 47 8.76 -19.34 -49.99
N GLU A 48 9.34 -18.55 -50.90
CA GLU A 48 8.85 -17.23 -51.32
C GLU A 48 8.21 -17.28 -52.72
N LYS A 49 7.11 -16.55 -52.89
CA LYS A 49 6.41 -16.36 -54.16
C LYS A 49 6.02 -14.90 -54.38
N THR A 50 6.19 -14.42 -55.61
CA THR A 50 5.64 -13.15 -56.08
C THR A 50 4.57 -13.40 -57.15
N VAL A 51 3.41 -12.76 -57.02
CA VAL A 51 2.28 -12.89 -57.94
C VAL A 51 1.82 -11.49 -58.39
N ALA A 52 1.84 -11.24 -59.69
CA ALA A 52 1.32 -10.02 -60.29
C ALA A 52 0.00 -10.34 -61.00
N MET A 53 -1.12 -9.93 -60.40
CA MET A 53 -2.46 -10.17 -60.91
C MET A 53 -2.78 -9.19 -62.05
N THR A 54 -3.42 -9.69 -63.11
CA THR A 54 -4.00 -8.86 -64.17
C THR A 54 -5.53 -8.84 -64.14
N GLU A 55 -6.16 -9.84 -63.50
CA GLU A 55 -7.60 -10.02 -63.38
C GLU A 55 -7.93 -10.56 -61.99
N ALA A 56 -8.94 -10.01 -61.31
CA ALA A 56 -9.38 -10.48 -59.99
C ALA A 56 -10.08 -11.86 -60.09
N GLY A 57 -10.03 -12.64 -59.01
CA GLY A 57 -10.67 -13.95 -58.91
C GLY A 57 -9.90 -15.08 -59.58
N LYS A 58 -8.65 -14.82 -59.98
CA LYS A 58 -7.75 -15.76 -60.67
C LYS A 58 -6.52 -16.10 -59.84
N PHE A 59 -6.45 -15.71 -58.57
CA PHE A 59 -5.26 -15.89 -57.74
C PHE A 59 -4.81 -17.37 -57.68
N ALA A 60 -5.72 -18.29 -57.39
CA ALA A 60 -5.44 -19.73 -57.31
C ALA A 60 -4.80 -20.32 -58.59
N SER A 61 -5.11 -19.78 -59.78
CA SER A 61 -4.55 -20.28 -61.05
C SER A 61 -3.07 -19.96 -61.27
N HIS A 62 -2.45 -19.15 -60.41
CA HIS A 62 -1.02 -18.85 -60.44
C HIS A 62 -0.16 -19.92 -59.74
N PHE A 63 -0.79 -20.97 -59.20
CA PHE A 63 -0.15 -21.97 -58.36
C PHE A 63 -0.41 -23.38 -58.88
N GLN A 64 0.57 -24.26 -58.69
CA GLN A 64 0.42 -25.69 -58.90
C GLN A 64 -0.32 -26.34 -57.73
N GLU A 65 -0.86 -27.54 -57.94
CA GLU A 65 -1.53 -28.31 -56.89
C GLU A 65 -0.59 -28.54 -55.69
N GLY A 66 -1.08 -28.23 -54.49
CA GLY A 66 -0.31 -28.33 -53.24
C GLY A 66 0.72 -27.21 -53.01
N GLU A 67 0.98 -26.32 -53.98
CA GLU A 67 1.99 -25.26 -53.83
C GLU A 67 1.61 -24.26 -52.73
N LEU A 68 0.33 -23.86 -52.66
CA LEU A 68 -0.22 -22.91 -51.68
C LEU A 68 0.06 -23.34 -50.22
N GLU A 69 0.02 -24.65 -49.93
CA GLU A 69 0.23 -25.20 -48.58
C GLU A 69 1.68 -25.07 -48.07
N THR A 70 2.61 -24.76 -48.97
CA THR A 70 4.05 -24.71 -48.67
C THR A 70 4.61 -23.29 -48.56
N ILE A 71 3.93 -22.30 -49.13
CA ILE A 71 4.42 -20.93 -49.22
C ILE A 71 4.47 -20.28 -47.83
N GLN A 72 5.61 -19.67 -47.54
CA GLN A 72 5.86 -18.92 -46.30
C GLN A 72 5.88 -17.41 -46.52
N LYS A 73 6.25 -16.94 -47.71
CA LYS A 73 6.24 -15.51 -48.05
C LYS A 73 5.53 -15.28 -49.37
N LEU A 74 4.50 -14.44 -49.35
CA LEU A 74 3.75 -14.03 -50.53
C LEU A 74 3.87 -12.51 -50.72
N VAL A 75 4.31 -12.09 -51.90
CA VAL A 75 4.20 -10.72 -52.38
C VAL A 75 3.18 -10.70 -53.52
N VAL A 76 2.09 -9.96 -53.36
CA VAL A 76 1.01 -9.90 -54.35
C VAL A 76 0.76 -8.46 -54.79
N SER A 77 0.53 -8.27 -56.09
CA SER A 77 0.19 -6.97 -56.69
C SER A 77 -0.96 -7.13 -57.69
N GLY A 78 -1.64 -6.02 -58.00
CA GLY A 78 -2.77 -6.01 -58.93
C GLY A 78 -4.12 -6.22 -58.25
N PRO A 79 -5.19 -6.48 -59.03
CA PRO A 79 -6.55 -6.57 -58.51
C PRO A 79 -6.80 -7.90 -57.78
N LEU A 80 -7.38 -7.83 -56.57
CA LEU A 80 -7.89 -8.99 -55.83
C LEU A 80 -9.38 -8.82 -55.50
N ASP A 81 -10.16 -9.88 -55.65
CA ASP A 81 -11.55 -9.96 -55.18
C ASP A 81 -11.69 -10.83 -53.92
N ALA A 82 -12.91 -10.97 -53.41
CA ALA A 82 -13.19 -11.72 -52.18
C ALA A 82 -12.76 -13.20 -52.26
N SER A 83 -12.86 -13.84 -53.44
CA SER A 83 -12.46 -15.25 -53.60
C SER A 83 -10.94 -15.45 -53.55
N ASP A 84 -10.17 -14.44 -53.97
CA ASP A 84 -8.71 -14.47 -53.85
C ASP A 84 -8.29 -14.37 -52.37
N ILE A 85 -8.93 -13.49 -51.60
CA ILE A 85 -8.69 -13.34 -50.15
C ILE A 85 -9.02 -14.63 -49.40
N ASP A 86 -10.14 -15.26 -49.74
CA ASP A 86 -10.56 -16.54 -49.15
C ASP A 86 -9.54 -17.66 -49.42
N THR A 87 -8.99 -17.68 -50.65
CA THR A 87 -7.90 -18.59 -51.03
C THR A 87 -6.65 -18.37 -50.18
N ILE A 88 -6.21 -17.11 -50.03
CA ILE A 88 -5.02 -16.76 -49.23
C ILE A 88 -5.22 -17.19 -47.77
N ARG A 89 -6.41 -16.98 -47.19
CA ARG A 89 -6.69 -17.32 -45.79
C ARG A 89 -6.74 -18.81 -45.53
N TYR A 90 -7.49 -19.55 -46.35
CA TYR A 90 -7.81 -20.95 -46.05
C TYR A 90 -6.87 -21.97 -46.70
N GLN A 91 -6.12 -21.59 -47.73
CA GLN A 91 -5.26 -22.52 -48.47
C GLN A 91 -3.76 -22.29 -48.25
N MET A 92 -3.36 -21.30 -47.45
CA MET A 92 -1.95 -20.98 -47.18
C MET A 92 -1.59 -21.08 -45.67
N PRO A 93 -1.69 -22.27 -45.04
CA PRO A 93 -1.50 -22.45 -43.59
C PRO A 93 -0.10 -22.13 -43.05
N LYS A 94 0.92 -22.07 -43.91
CA LYS A 94 2.31 -21.76 -43.54
C LYS A 94 2.71 -20.31 -43.84
N LEU A 95 1.77 -19.47 -44.26
CA LEU A 95 2.06 -18.09 -44.64
C LEU A 95 2.53 -17.27 -43.43
N GLU A 96 3.80 -16.86 -43.43
CA GLU A 96 4.45 -16.06 -42.40
C GLU A 96 4.55 -14.58 -42.81
N VAL A 97 4.62 -14.28 -44.12
CA VAL A 97 4.72 -12.91 -44.64
C VAL A 97 3.71 -12.71 -45.77
N LEU A 98 2.83 -11.72 -45.62
CA LEU A 98 1.89 -11.28 -46.63
C LEU A 98 2.15 -9.81 -46.98
N ASP A 99 2.67 -9.57 -48.17
CA ASP A 99 2.86 -8.23 -48.72
C ASP A 99 1.81 -7.93 -49.79
N MET A 100 0.90 -7.00 -49.47
CA MET A 100 -0.18 -6.54 -50.34
C MET A 100 -0.02 -5.08 -50.75
N LYS A 101 1.17 -4.49 -50.63
CA LYS A 101 1.40 -3.03 -50.81
C LYS A 101 0.82 -2.49 -52.12
N GLU A 102 0.96 -3.26 -53.20
CA GLU A 102 0.55 -2.93 -54.56
C GLU A 102 -0.76 -3.63 -54.98
N VAL A 103 -1.55 -4.10 -54.02
CA VAL A 103 -2.89 -4.67 -54.27
C VAL A 103 -3.93 -3.56 -54.43
N ASN A 104 -4.87 -3.77 -55.35
CA ASN A 104 -6.11 -3.00 -55.44
C ASN A 104 -7.29 -3.93 -55.10
N LEU A 105 -8.03 -3.63 -54.03
CA LEU A 105 -9.21 -4.43 -53.65
C LEU A 105 -10.39 -4.08 -54.55
N VAL A 106 -10.92 -5.10 -55.23
CA VAL A 106 -11.98 -4.97 -56.23
C VAL A 106 -13.31 -5.45 -55.65
N GLU A 107 -14.32 -4.59 -55.74
CA GLU A 107 -15.69 -4.93 -55.38
C GLU A 107 -16.32 -5.86 -56.42
N SER A 108 -17.04 -6.88 -55.95
CA SER A 108 -17.79 -7.80 -56.81
C SER A 108 -18.95 -8.43 -56.01
N ASP A 109 -19.72 -9.29 -56.65
CA ASP A 109 -20.76 -10.07 -55.97
C ASP A 109 -20.24 -11.25 -55.15
N LYS A 110 -18.94 -11.55 -55.23
CA LYS A 110 -18.32 -12.61 -54.45
C LYS A 110 -18.12 -12.20 -52.99
N THR A 111 -18.06 -13.20 -52.12
CA THR A 111 -17.82 -13.04 -50.69
C THR A 111 -16.64 -13.88 -50.22
N TYR A 112 -16.07 -13.52 -49.07
CA TYR A 112 -15.16 -14.36 -48.29
C TYR A 112 -15.81 -14.72 -46.95
N ASP A 113 -15.35 -15.80 -46.33
CA ASP A 113 -15.97 -16.35 -45.12
C ASP A 113 -15.31 -15.81 -43.85
N ALA A 114 -16.11 -15.62 -42.79
CA ALA A 114 -15.55 -15.57 -41.44
C ALA A 114 -15.01 -16.94 -41.02
N GLU A 115 -14.19 -16.97 -39.95
CA GLU A 115 -13.58 -18.20 -39.43
C GLU A 115 -14.60 -19.29 -39.09
N ASP A 116 -15.79 -18.91 -38.60
CA ASP A 116 -16.88 -19.84 -38.30
C ASP A 116 -17.67 -20.30 -39.54
N ARG A 117 -17.38 -19.75 -40.72
CA ARG A 117 -18.10 -19.92 -42.00
C ARG A 117 -19.61 -19.64 -41.95
N ARG A 118 -20.08 -18.88 -40.95
CA ARG A 118 -21.50 -18.50 -40.80
C ARG A 118 -21.81 -17.14 -41.40
N GLU A 119 -20.81 -16.28 -41.45
CA GLU A 119 -20.93 -14.92 -41.97
C GLU A 119 -20.07 -14.76 -43.22
N HIS A 120 -20.63 -14.07 -44.21
CA HIS A 120 -20.00 -13.84 -45.52
C HIS A 120 -19.90 -12.34 -45.77
N TYR A 121 -18.74 -11.88 -46.24
CA TYR A 121 -18.43 -10.47 -46.38
C TYR A 121 -18.01 -10.13 -47.80
N LYS A 122 -18.45 -8.98 -48.31
CA LYS A 122 -18.01 -8.41 -49.59
C LYS A 122 -16.85 -7.44 -49.35
N LEU A 123 -15.89 -7.41 -50.27
CA LEU A 123 -14.86 -6.39 -50.28
C LEU A 123 -15.43 -5.02 -50.62
N LYS A 124 -14.81 -3.98 -50.08
CA LYS A 124 -15.04 -2.58 -50.42
C LYS A 124 -13.73 -1.98 -50.91
N LYS A 125 -13.80 -1.13 -51.93
CA LYS A 125 -12.61 -0.50 -52.50
C LYS A 125 -11.94 0.39 -51.45
N GLY A 126 -10.64 0.22 -51.24
CA GLY A 126 -9.85 1.03 -50.31
C GLY A 126 -10.12 0.74 -48.83
N VAL A 127 -10.71 -0.41 -48.50
CA VAL A 127 -11.06 -0.76 -47.12
C VAL A 127 -10.59 -2.18 -46.82
N ILE A 128 -9.92 -2.38 -45.69
CA ILE A 128 -9.80 -3.72 -45.10
C ILE A 128 -11.13 -3.99 -44.41
N THR A 129 -12.00 -4.74 -45.09
CA THR A 129 -13.37 -4.98 -44.63
C THR A 129 -13.42 -5.87 -43.40
N LYS A 130 -14.57 -5.87 -42.72
CA LYS A 130 -14.77 -6.63 -41.48
C LYS A 130 -14.30 -8.08 -41.61
N LYS A 131 -13.49 -8.54 -40.66
CA LYS A 131 -12.95 -9.92 -40.62
C LYS A 131 -12.11 -10.33 -41.85
N MET A 132 -11.64 -9.37 -42.67
CA MET A 132 -10.95 -9.69 -43.93
C MET A 132 -9.64 -10.44 -43.73
N LEU A 133 -8.83 -10.10 -42.73
CA LEU A 133 -7.50 -10.65 -42.49
C LEU A 133 -7.37 -11.27 -41.10
N GLN A 134 -8.41 -11.98 -40.64
CA GLN A 134 -8.43 -12.61 -39.32
C GLN A 134 -7.84 -14.03 -39.29
N TYR A 135 -7.40 -14.47 -38.11
CA TYR A 135 -7.07 -15.88 -37.79
C TYR A 135 -5.99 -16.55 -38.65
N PHE A 136 -5.01 -15.81 -39.17
CA PHE A 136 -3.87 -16.47 -39.81
C PHE A 136 -3.03 -17.23 -38.77
N SER A 137 -2.92 -18.55 -38.97
CA SER A 137 -2.24 -19.46 -38.02
C SER A 137 -0.72 -19.27 -37.93
N SER A 138 -0.11 -18.66 -38.95
CA SER A 138 1.35 -18.52 -39.09
C SER A 138 1.83 -17.11 -39.40
N LEU A 139 0.94 -16.14 -39.64
CA LEU A 139 1.32 -14.81 -40.12
C LEU A 139 2.14 -14.04 -39.08
N VAL A 140 3.30 -13.55 -39.51
CA VAL A 140 4.28 -12.80 -38.70
C VAL A 140 4.41 -11.36 -39.19
N THR A 141 4.35 -11.12 -40.50
CA THR A 141 4.48 -9.79 -41.11
C THR A 141 3.37 -9.53 -42.11
N LEU A 142 2.72 -8.37 -42.00
CA LEU A 142 1.64 -7.95 -42.88
C LEU A 142 1.94 -6.55 -43.46
N VAL A 143 1.92 -6.39 -44.77
CA VAL A 143 1.97 -5.08 -45.43
C VAL A 143 0.63 -4.81 -46.10
N LEU A 144 -0.09 -3.79 -45.62
CA LEU A 144 -1.41 -3.45 -46.14
C LEU A 144 -1.32 -2.70 -47.48
N PRO A 145 -2.38 -2.75 -48.32
CA PRO A 145 -2.38 -2.04 -49.60
C PRO A 145 -2.28 -0.53 -49.42
N LYS A 146 -1.39 0.13 -50.17
CA LYS A 146 -1.03 1.55 -49.94
C LYS A 146 -2.18 2.57 -50.03
N ASP A 147 -3.26 2.21 -50.72
CA ASP A 147 -4.38 3.11 -51.01
C ASP A 147 -5.59 2.92 -50.07
N ILE A 148 -5.49 2.07 -49.03
CA ILE A 148 -6.60 1.89 -48.08
C ILE A 148 -6.79 3.14 -47.21
N THR A 149 -8.04 3.47 -46.91
CA THR A 149 -8.41 4.59 -46.04
C THR A 149 -9.04 4.15 -44.73
N GLU A 150 -9.42 2.88 -44.61
CA GLU A 150 -10.16 2.36 -43.46
C GLU A 150 -9.84 0.88 -43.20
N ILE A 151 -9.76 0.52 -41.92
CA ILE A 151 -9.78 -0.85 -41.42
C ILE A 151 -11.06 -0.99 -40.61
N GLU A 152 -11.99 -1.84 -41.05
CA GLU A 152 -13.26 -2.06 -40.35
C GLU A 152 -13.09 -2.96 -39.12
N ASP A 153 -14.19 -3.14 -38.38
CA ASP A 153 -14.23 -3.97 -37.18
C ASP A 153 -13.65 -5.37 -37.45
N TYR A 154 -12.85 -5.89 -36.54
CA TYR A 154 -12.20 -7.20 -36.66
C TYR A 154 -11.32 -7.37 -37.92
N GLY A 155 -10.92 -6.30 -38.60
CA GLY A 155 -10.22 -6.37 -39.89
C GLY A 155 -8.95 -7.24 -39.91
N ILE A 156 -8.15 -7.20 -38.83
CA ILE A 156 -6.87 -7.95 -38.66
C ILE A 156 -6.92 -8.75 -37.34
N TYR A 157 -8.11 -9.24 -36.99
CA TYR A 157 -8.39 -9.87 -35.70
C TYR A 157 -7.66 -11.21 -35.46
N HIS A 158 -7.23 -11.45 -34.22
CA HIS A 158 -6.79 -12.76 -33.73
C HIS A 158 -5.58 -13.37 -34.46
N ASN A 159 -4.70 -12.54 -35.01
CA ASN A 159 -3.43 -12.98 -35.60
C ASN A 159 -2.34 -13.07 -34.51
N GLU A 160 -2.39 -14.11 -33.67
CA GLU A 160 -1.56 -14.22 -32.46
C GLU A 160 -0.04 -14.19 -32.70
N LYS A 161 0.41 -14.62 -33.89
CA LYS A 161 1.83 -14.63 -34.28
C LYS A 161 2.26 -13.37 -35.02
N LEU A 162 1.35 -12.46 -35.34
CA LEU A 162 1.66 -11.23 -36.07
C LEU A 162 2.59 -10.37 -35.20
N VAL A 163 3.79 -10.10 -35.69
CA VAL A 163 4.81 -9.30 -35.00
C VAL A 163 4.82 -7.87 -35.51
N SER A 164 4.59 -7.68 -36.81
CA SER A 164 4.65 -6.36 -37.46
C SER A 164 3.58 -6.19 -38.53
N VAL A 165 3.04 -4.97 -38.61
CA VAL A 165 2.09 -4.54 -39.63
C VAL A 165 2.51 -3.19 -40.20
N GLU A 166 2.62 -3.06 -41.52
CA GLU A 166 2.80 -1.79 -42.22
C GLU A 166 1.41 -1.25 -42.61
N ILE A 167 0.97 -0.19 -41.92
CA ILE A 167 -0.30 0.50 -42.15
C ILE A 167 0.00 1.79 -42.93
N PRO A 168 -0.60 2.01 -44.11
CA PRO A 168 -0.31 3.22 -44.88
C PRO A 168 -0.89 4.46 -44.22
N VAL A 169 -0.20 5.58 -44.42
CA VAL A 169 -0.57 6.90 -43.87
C VAL A 169 -1.92 7.43 -44.35
N THR A 170 -2.52 6.79 -45.35
CA THR A 170 -3.85 7.08 -45.89
C THR A 170 -4.99 6.61 -44.97
N VAL A 171 -4.73 5.70 -44.02
CA VAL A 171 -5.75 5.19 -43.10
C VAL A 171 -6.24 6.29 -42.16
N LYS A 172 -7.54 6.54 -42.21
CA LYS A 172 -8.26 7.54 -41.40
C LYS A 172 -9.09 6.92 -40.28
N LYS A 173 -9.51 5.67 -40.42
CA LYS A 173 -10.39 4.99 -39.44
C LYS A 173 -9.91 3.58 -39.19
N VAL A 174 -9.93 3.18 -37.91
CA VAL A 174 -9.69 1.80 -37.47
C VAL A 174 -10.85 1.38 -36.58
N GLY A 175 -11.57 0.35 -36.98
CA GLY A 175 -12.78 -0.15 -36.33
C GLY A 175 -12.51 -0.88 -35.02
N ALA A 176 -13.59 -1.33 -34.38
CA ALA A 176 -13.53 -2.02 -33.11
C ALA A 176 -12.88 -3.41 -33.27
N HIS A 177 -12.13 -3.87 -32.28
CA HIS A 177 -11.45 -5.16 -32.28
C HIS A 177 -10.48 -5.40 -33.46
N ALA A 178 -10.10 -4.35 -34.21
CA ALA A 178 -9.39 -4.52 -35.48
C ALA A 178 -8.06 -5.28 -35.35
N PHE A 179 -7.36 -5.14 -34.22
CA PHE A 179 -6.14 -5.87 -33.87
C PHE A 179 -6.27 -6.67 -32.58
N GLU A 180 -7.49 -6.89 -32.08
CA GLU A 180 -7.68 -7.65 -30.84
C GLU A 180 -7.04 -9.04 -30.95
N THR A 181 -6.35 -9.46 -29.89
CA THR A 181 -5.64 -10.74 -29.79
C THR A 181 -4.51 -10.92 -30.81
N CYS A 182 -3.97 -9.83 -31.37
CA CYS A 182 -2.68 -9.84 -32.05
C CYS A 182 -1.53 -9.91 -31.04
N ALA A 183 -1.48 -10.98 -30.25
CA ALA A 183 -0.70 -11.08 -29.02
C ALA A 183 0.81 -10.90 -29.18
N SER A 184 1.36 -11.14 -30.38
CA SER A 184 2.79 -10.96 -30.68
C SER A 184 3.16 -9.60 -31.27
N LEU A 185 2.18 -8.73 -31.54
CA LEU A 185 2.37 -7.46 -32.24
C LEU A 185 3.20 -6.52 -31.37
N GLN A 186 4.29 -5.98 -31.90
CA GLN A 186 5.25 -5.21 -31.09
C GLN A 186 5.11 -3.70 -31.24
N LYS A 187 4.76 -3.22 -32.43
CA LYS A 187 4.68 -1.80 -32.77
C LYS A 187 3.59 -1.55 -33.79
N VAL A 188 2.87 -0.44 -33.62
CA VAL A 188 1.86 0.04 -34.57
C VAL A 188 2.01 1.55 -34.78
N GLU A 189 1.89 1.99 -36.04
CA GLU A 189 1.95 3.41 -36.41
C GLU A 189 0.62 3.85 -37.03
N LEU A 190 -0.07 4.80 -36.39
CA LEU A 190 -1.35 5.37 -36.82
C LEU A 190 -1.30 6.91 -36.90
N PRO A 191 -0.35 7.50 -37.65
CA PRO A 191 -0.06 8.94 -37.58
C PRO A 191 -1.21 9.85 -38.06
N ASN A 192 -2.14 9.33 -38.87
CA ASN A 192 -3.20 10.10 -39.51
C ASN A 192 -4.62 9.62 -39.19
N VAL A 193 -4.77 8.67 -38.26
CA VAL A 193 -6.08 8.13 -37.86
C VAL A 193 -6.88 9.18 -37.11
N GLU A 194 -8.14 9.34 -37.49
CA GLU A 194 -9.09 10.30 -36.92
C GLU A 194 -10.00 9.61 -35.89
N THR A 195 -10.30 8.32 -36.07
CA THR A 195 -11.16 7.54 -35.16
C THR A 195 -10.63 6.13 -34.90
N LEU A 196 -10.65 5.70 -33.64
CA LEU A 196 -10.41 4.33 -33.19
C LEU A 196 -11.70 3.72 -32.64
N GLY A 197 -11.94 2.44 -32.93
CA GLY A 197 -13.01 1.65 -32.32
C GLY A 197 -12.62 1.03 -30.98
N GLU A 198 -13.61 0.59 -30.21
CA GLU A 198 -13.42 -0.08 -28.92
C GLU A 198 -12.59 -1.37 -29.07
N GLU A 199 -11.83 -1.72 -28.03
CA GLU A 199 -11.02 -2.96 -28.00
C GLU A 199 -10.00 -3.10 -29.14
N VAL A 200 -9.66 -2.02 -29.84
CA VAL A 200 -8.84 -2.04 -31.07
C VAL A 200 -7.52 -2.81 -30.92
N PHE A 201 -6.83 -2.72 -29.78
CA PHE A 201 -5.60 -3.45 -29.44
C PHE A 201 -5.75 -4.31 -28.18
N ASN A 202 -6.98 -4.69 -27.81
CA ASN A 202 -7.19 -5.57 -26.66
C ASN A 202 -6.36 -6.86 -26.79
N GLU A 203 -5.73 -7.29 -25.71
CA GLU A 203 -4.85 -8.47 -25.66
C GLU A 203 -3.63 -8.47 -26.61
N CYS A 204 -3.19 -7.30 -27.11
CA CYS A 204 -1.90 -7.16 -27.79
C CYS A 204 -0.73 -7.20 -26.77
N LYS A 205 -0.55 -8.34 -26.11
CA LYS A 205 0.32 -8.53 -24.93
C LYS A 205 1.78 -8.13 -25.14
N LYS A 206 2.31 -8.22 -26.36
CA LYS A 206 3.69 -7.81 -26.72
C LYS A 206 3.80 -6.41 -27.32
N LEU A 207 2.72 -5.63 -27.38
CA LEU A 207 2.75 -4.27 -27.92
C LEU A 207 3.60 -3.38 -27.00
N ILE A 208 4.74 -2.90 -27.50
CA ILE A 208 5.70 -2.10 -26.73
C ILE A 208 5.37 -0.61 -26.86
N THR A 209 4.96 -0.19 -28.06
CA THR A 209 4.69 1.22 -28.39
C THR A 209 3.66 1.34 -29.50
N VAL A 210 2.88 2.42 -29.44
CA VAL A 210 1.92 2.82 -30.47
C VAL A 210 2.13 4.30 -30.78
N THR A 211 2.18 4.65 -32.06
CA THR A 211 2.14 6.05 -32.50
C THR A 211 0.71 6.42 -32.81
N LEU A 212 0.14 7.33 -32.03
CA LEU A 212 -1.22 7.86 -32.23
C LEU A 212 -1.19 9.19 -32.98
N SER A 213 -2.22 9.42 -33.78
CA SER A 213 -2.43 10.68 -34.49
C SER A 213 -2.54 11.85 -33.51
N PRO A 214 -1.87 13.00 -33.77
CA PRO A 214 -1.96 14.19 -32.91
C PRO A 214 -3.36 14.84 -32.90
N ASN A 215 -4.23 14.46 -33.86
CA ASN A 215 -5.61 14.94 -34.00
C ASN A 215 -6.66 13.99 -33.40
N LEU A 216 -6.24 12.85 -32.84
CA LEU A 216 -7.14 11.90 -32.22
C LEU A 216 -7.74 12.51 -30.94
N GLN A 217 -9.08 12.53 -30.86
CA GLN A 217 -9.81 13.16 -29.75
C GLN A 217 -10.20 12.17 -28.65
N VAL A 218 -10.28 10.88 -28.95
CA VAL A 218 -10.78 9.85 -28.03
C VAL A 218 -9.89 8.62 -28.09
N ILE A 219 -9.48 8.12 -26.92
CA ILE A 219 -9.03 6.74 -26.77
C ILE A 219 -10.23 5.94 -26.29
N PRO A 220 -10.76 4.99 -27.09
CA PRO A 220 -12.03 4.33 -26.82
C PRO A 220 -11.92 3.31 -25.66
N ASN A 221 -13.06 2.74 -25.29
CA ASN A 221 -13.13 1.74 -24.23
C ASN A 221 -12.25 0.54 -24.58
N TYR A 222 -11.53 0.03 -23.57
CA TYR A 222 -10.68 -1.16 -23.64
C TYR A 222 -9.60 -1.14 -24.74
N ALA A 223 -9.29 0.02 -25.32
CA ALA A 223 -8.45 0.15 -26.52
C ALA A 223 -7.11 -0.59 -26.43
N PHE A 224 -6.45 -0.53 -25.28
CA PHE A 224 -5.16 -1.17 -24.97
C PHE A 224 -5.25 -2.10 -23.75
N GLN A 225 -6.45 -2.63 -23.46
CA GLN A 225 -6.60 -3.55 -22.34
C GLN A 225 -5.68 -4.78 -22.53
N TYR A 226 -5.01 -5.20 -21.45
CA TYR A 226 -4.04 -6.31 -21.45
C TYR A 226 -2.82 -6.14 -22.39
N CYS A 227 -2.51 -4.92 -22.84
CA CYS A 227 -1.23 -4.60 -23.50
C CYS A 227 -0.10 -4.55 -22.45
N SER A 228 0.22 -5.69 -21.83
CA SER A 228 1.10 -5.76 -20.64
C SER A 228 2.55 -5.36 -20.90
N SER A 229 3.02 -5.38 -22.16
CA SER A 229 4.35 -4.91 -22.56
C SER A 229 4.42 -3.43 -22.95
N LEU A 230 3.29 -2.70 -22.91
CA LEU A 230 3.22 -1.32 -23.36
C LEU A 230 3.97 -0.41 -22.38
N VAL A 231 5.10 0.13 -22.81
CA VAL A 231 6.00 0.92 -21.94
C VAL A 231 5.65 2.40 -21.98
N ASP A 232 5.27 2.90 -23.16
CA ASP A 232 5.01 4.32 -23.40
C ASP A 232 3.89 4.50 -24.43
N VAL A 233 3.03 5.49 -24.16
CA VAL A 233 1.96 5.94 -25.04
C VAL A 233 1.92 7.45 -25.00
N GLN A 234 2.43 8.07 -26.06
CA GLN A 234 2.34 9.52 -26.22
C GLN A 234 0.88 9.89 -26.48
N LEU A 235 0.23 10.48 -25.47
CA LEU A 235 -1.17 10.88 -25.58
C LEU A 235 -1.30 12.06 -26.57
N PRO A 236 -2.26 12.00 -27.53
CA PRO A 236 -2.44 13.04 -28.54
C PRO A 236 -2.71 14.42 -27.94
N SER A 237 -2.14 15.48 -28.52
CA SER A 237 -2.35 16.86 -28.04
C SER A 237 -3.80 17.34 -28.12
N SER A 238 -4.63 16.74 -28.97
CA SER A 238 -6.06 17.04 -29.09
C SER A 238 -6.96 16.12 -28.24
N LEU A 239 -6.38 15.24 -27.42
CA LEU A 239 -7.14 14.21 -26.70
C LEU A 239 -8.11 14.86 -25.70
N ILE A 240 -9.39 14.48 -25.79
CA ILE A 240 -10.49 14.99 -24.95
C ILE A 240 -10.87 13.97 -23.88
N SER A 241 -10.90 12.67 -24.24
CA SER A 241 -11.36 11.60 -23.34
C SER A 241 -10.55 10.32 -23.45
N ILE A 242 -10.43 9.63 -22.30
CA ILE A 242 -9.86 8.29 -22.16
C ILE A 242 -10.99 7.36 -21.69
N GLY A 243 -11.26 6.32 -22.47
CA GLY A 243 -12.35 5.37 -22.28
C GLY A 243 -12.20 4.46 -21.06
N VAL A 244 -13.29 3.75 -20.75
CA VAL A 244 -13.35 2.75 -19.69
C VAL A 244 -12.30 1.68 -19.94
N SER A 245 -11.49 1.37 -18.93
CA SER A 245 -10.44 0.34 -18.99
C SER A 245 -9.45 0.48 -20.16
N ALA A 246 -9.30 1.68 -20.74
CA ALA A 246 -8.52 1.89 -21.96
C ALA A 246 -7.07 1.37 -21.88
N PHE A 247 -6.43 1.43 -20.72
CA PHE A 247 -5.08 0.92 -20.45
C PHE A 247 -5.05 -0.07 -19.28
N ARG A 248 -6.18 -0.72 -18.98
CA ARG A 248 -6.27 -1.69 -17.89
C ARG A 248 -5.29 -2.85 -18.11
N TYR A 249 -4.53 -3.24 -17.09
CA TYR A 249 -3.44 -4.24 -17.20
C TYR A 249 -2.30 -3.88 -18.18
N CYS A 250 -2.05 -2.59 -18.44
CA CYS A 250 -0.79 -2.15 -19.07
C CYS A 250 0.35 -2.17 -18.04
N GLU A 251 0.76 -3.37 -17.64
CA GLU A 251 1.67 -3.60 -16.50
C GLU A 251 3.05 -2.99 -16.67
N SER A 252 3.54 -2.77 -17.89
CA SER A 252 4.85 -2.16 -18.18
C SER A 252 4.82 -0.63 -18.28
N LEU A 253 3.65 0.01 -18.23
CA LEU A 253 3.51 1.46 -18.41
C LEU A 253 4.12 2.18 -17.20
N VAL A 254 5.12 3.05 -17.45
CA VAL A 254 5.91 3.68 -16.38
C VAL A 254 5.40 5.06 -15.99
N SER A 255 4.94 5.84 -16.96
CA SER A 255 4.50 7.22 -16.75
C SER A 255 3.37 7.59 -17.70
N VAL A 256 2.48 8.49 -17.25
CA VAL A 256 1.41 9.07 -18.06
C VAL A 256 1.42 10.59 -17.88
N THR A 257 1.40 11.33 -18.99
CA THR A 257 1.19 12.78 -18.99
C THR A 257 -0.04 13.10 -19.83
N MET A 258 -1.14 13.46 -19.16
CA MET A 258 -2.37 13.87 -19.84
C MET A 258 -2.23 15.31 -20.35
N PRO A 259 -2.56 15.59 -21.63
CA PRO A 259 -2.63 16.96 -22.11
C PRO A 259 -3.81 17.69 -21.46
N ASN A 260 -3.69 19.01 -21.30
CA ASN A 260 -4.71 19.85 -20.66
C ASN A 260 -6.06 19.93 -21.42
N THR A 261 -6.15 19.32 -22.61
CA THR A 261 -7.39 19.12 -23.36
C THR A 261 -8.25 17.98 -22.80
N VAL A 262 -7.66 17.06 -22.02
CA VAL A 262 -8.39 15.92 -21.44
C VAL A 262 -9.32 16.44 -20.36
N THR A 263 -10.62 16.23 -20.55
CA THR A 263 -11.66 16.63 -19.59
C THR A 263 -12.33 15.43 -18.92
N THR A 264 -12.20 14.25 -19.53
CA THR A 264 -12.86 13.01 -19.09
C THR A 264 -11.86 11.85 -18.96
N LEU A 265 -11.76 11.31 -17.75
CA LEU A 265 -11.05 10.07 -17.44
C LEU A 265 -12.05 9.05 -16.89
N ASN A 266 -12.32 7.99 -17.65
CA ASN A 266 -13.33 7.00 -17.28
C ASN A 266 -12.82 5.97 -16.26
N ASN A 267 -13.77 5.17 -15.75
CA ASN A 267 -13.51 4.09 -14.80
C ASN A 267 -12.48 3.10 -15.32
N ASN A 268 -11.60 2.65 -14.41
CA ASN A 268 -10.60 1.61 -14.63
C ASN A 268 -9.57 1.91 -15.73
N ALA A 269 -9.51 3.15 -16.23
CA ALA A 269 -8.67 3.53 -17.37
C ALA A 269 -7.21 3.06 -17.23
N TYR A 270 -6.64 3.10 -16.02
CA TYR A 270 -5.29 2.65 -15.69
C TYR A 270 -5.27 1.61 -14.55
N GLU A 271 -6.38 0.90 -14.31
CA GLU A 271 -6.41 -0.15 -13.28
C GLU A 271 -5.33 -1.22 -13.55
N LYS A 272 -4.58 -1.59 -12.50
CA LYS A 272 -3.48 -2.56 -12.53
C LYS A 272 -2.36 -2.21 -13.52
N CYS A 273 -2.11 -0.93 -13.78
CA CYS A 273 -0.83 -0.47 -14.33
C CYS A 273 0.24 -0.51 -13.23
N THR A 274 0.70 -1.72 -12.88
CA THR A 274 1.48 -1.98 -11.65
C THR A 274 2.85 -1.30 -11.61
N ASN A 275 3.47 -1.00 -12.77
CA ASN A 275 4.73 -0.23 -12.86
C ASN A 275 4.54 1.29 -13.03
N LEU A 276 3.30 1.80 -13.02
CA LEU A 276 3.02 3.23 -13.20
C LEU A 276 3.50 4.01 -11.97
N LYS A 277 4.55 4.82 -12.15
CA LYS A 277 5.21 5.59 -11.08
C LYS A 277 4.82 7.06 -11.07
N GLU A 278 4.62 7.63 -12.25
CA GLU A 278 4.41 9.06 -12.45
C GLU A 278 3.14 9.29 -13.26
N VAL A 279 2.20 10.05 -12.70
CA VAL A 279 0.97 10.45 -13.39
C VAL A 279 0.84 11.97 -13.29
N LYS A 280 0.79 12.64 -14.43
CA LYS A 280 0.41 14.05 -14.54
C LYS A 280 -1.00 14.11 -15.11
N LEU A 281 -1.94 14.50 -14.26
CA LEU A 281 -3.34 14.69 -14.63
C LEU A 281 -3.49 16.00 -15.42
N SER A 282 -4.58 16.10 -16.19
CA SER A 282 -4.94 17.32 -16.93
C SER A 282 -5.51 18.38 -15.98
N GLU A 283 -5.09 19.64 -16.15
CA GLU A 283 -5.62 20.80 -15.43
C GLU A 283 -7.08 21.15 -15.79
N SER A 284 -7.65 20.48 -16.80
CA SER A 284 -9.05 20.60 -17.20
C SER A 284 -9.91 19.42 -16.73
N LEU A 285 -9.31 18.42 -16.07
CA LEU A 285 -9.98 17.20 -15.66
C LEU A 285 -11.06 17.49 -14.62
N LYS A 286 -12.29 16.99 -14.83
CA LYS A 286 -13.41 17.25 -13.91
C LYS A 286 -13.52 16.26 -12.77
N ASN A 287 -13.24 14.99 -13.04
CA ASN A 287 -13.35 13.89 -12.08
C ASN A 287 -12.24 12.87 -12.34
N ILE A 288 -11.84 12.16 -11.30
CA ILE A 288 -11.02 10.95 -11.43
C ILE A 288 -11.98 9.77 -11.39
N GLY A 289 -12.18 9.14 -12.55
CA GLY A 289 -13.25 8.17 -12.79
C GLY A 289 -14.59 8.83 -13.13
N THR A 290 -15.56 8.01 -13.49
CA THR A 290 -16.94 8.40 -13.75
C THR A 290 -17.90 7.83 -12.72
N SER A 291 -18.93 8.60 -12.40
CA SER A 291 -20.01 8.18 -11.52
C SER A 291 -20.93 7.21 -12.27
N GLY A 292 -20.88 5.92 -11.94
CA GLY A 292 -21.95 4.99 -12.31
C GLY A 292 -21.47 3.68 -12.92
N ASP A 293 -21.38 2.65 -12.09
CA ASP A 293 -21.71 1.24 -12.34
C ASP A 293 -21.27 0.40 -11.13
N HIS A 294 -21.86 -0.80 -11.01
CA HIS A 294 -21.83 -1.65 -9.82
C HIS A 294 -20.43 -2.21 -9.44
N TYR A 295 -19.37 -1.76 -10.13
CA TYR A 295 -17.99 -2.22 -9.95
C TYR A 295 -17.00 -1.15 -9.43
N GLY A 296 -17.44 0.08 -9.17
CA GLY A 296 -16.62 1.10 -8.48
C GLY A 296 -15.59 1.80 -9.40
N GLY A 297 -15.51 3.13 -9.31
CA GLY A 297 -14.66 3.98 -10.14
C GLY A 297 -13.15 3.88 -9.85
N SER A 298 -12.49 2.90 -10.48
CA SER A 298 -11.14 2.45 -10.12
C SER A 298 -10.04 2.95 -11.06
N SER A 299 -10.06 4.23 -11.51
CA SER A 299 -9.19 4.72 -12.59
C SER A 299 -7.70 4.41 -12.42
N PHE A 300 -7.16 4.45 -11.20
CA PHE A 300 -5.77 4.11 -10.87
C PHE A 300 -5.66 3.02 -9.79
N SER A 301 -6.69 2.18 -9.63
CA SER A 301 -6.65 1.09 -8.66
C SER A 301 -5.52 0.11 -8.96
N GLU A 302 -4.85 -0.35 -7.91
CA GLU A 302 -3.71 -1.27 -7.96
C GLU A 302 -2.54 -0.76 -8.84
N CYS A 303 -2.40 0.56 -9.00
CA CYS A 303 -1.17 1.19 -9.50
C CYS A 303 -0.08 1.11 -8.40
N GLN A 304 0.42 -0.10 -8.15
CA GLN A 304 1.22 -0.42 -6.98
C GLN A 304 2.55 0.36 -6.89
N SER A 305 3.09 0.83 -8.01
CA SER A 305 4.33 1.63 -8.06
C SER A 305 4.12 3.14 -7.94
N LEU A 306 2.87 3.63 -7.91
CA LEU A 306 2.56 5.06 -7.83
C LEU A 306 3.02 5.59 -6.48
N VAL A 307 3.89 6.60 -6.47
CA VAL A 307 4.49 7.15 -5.24
C VAL A 307 3.77 8.42 -4.77
N SER A 308 3.35 9.24 -5.72
CA SER A 308 2.71 10.53 -5.47
C SER A 308 1.69 10.86 -6.54
N ILE A 309 0.63 11.57 -6.17
CA ILE A 309 -0.34 12.13 -7.11
C ILE A 309 -0.73 13.55 -6.68
N ASP A 310 -0.77 14.45 -7.65
CA ASP A 310 -1.30 15.81 -7.50
C ASP A 310 -2.68 15.83 -8.16
N ILE A 311 -3.72 16.21 -7.40
CA ILE A 311 -5.12 16.21 -7.84
C ILE A 311 -5.50 17.63 -8.25
N PRO A 312 -5.59 17.97 -9.56
CA PRO A 312 -5.78 19.34 -10.02
C PRO A 312 -7.00 20.04 -9.44
N ALA A 313 -6.95 21.37 -9.30
CA ALA A 313 -8.04 22.18 -8.76
C ALA A 313 -9.36 22.09 -9.56
N SER A 314 -9.30 21.66 -10.82
CA SER A 314 -10.47 21.42 -11.66
C SER A 314 -11.25 20.16 -11.27
N VAL A 315 -10.65 19.25 -10.49
CA VAL A 315 -11.24 17.98 -10.08
C VAL A 315 -12.18 18.21 -8.90
N SER A 316 -13.45 17.85 -9.08
CA SER A 316 -14.48 17.97 -8.03
C SER A 316 -14.81 16.63 -7.35
N TRP A 317 -14.61 15.50 -8.02
CA TRP A 317 -14.79 14.16 -7.45
C TRP A 317 -13.57 13.26 -7.67
N ILE A 318 -13.13 12.62 -6.59
CA ILE A 318 -12.37 11.37 -6.63
C ILE A 318 -13.39 10.25 -6.46
N ASN A 319 -13.61 9.41 -7.47
CA ASN A 319 -14.62 8.36 -7.37
C ASN A 319 -14.16 7.21 -6.48
N SER A 320 -15.13 6.38 -6.08
CA SER A 320 -14.88 5.23 -5.22
C SER A 320 -13.85 4.29 -5.85
N TYR A 321 -12.86 3.82 -5.08
CA TYR A 321 -11.75 2.95 -5.53
C TYR A 321 -10.68 3.58 -6.44
N SER A 322 -10.71 4.89 -6.71
CA SER A 322 -9.81 5.52 -7.70
C SER A 322 -8.32 5.24 -7.48
N PHE A 323 -7.85 5.12 -6.24
CA PHE A 323 -6.48 4.78 -5.86
C PHE A 323 -6.41 3.56 -4.91
N TYR A 324 -7.43 2.70 -4.94
CA TYR A 324 -7.46 1.48 -4.11
C TYR A 324 -6.20 0.65 -4.32
N GLY A 325 -5.55 0.20 -3.24
CA GLY A 325 -4.39 -0.69 -3.33
C GLY A 325 -3.14 -0.07 -3.95
N CYS A 326 -3.00 1.26 -3.99
CA CYS A 326 -1.75 1.93 -4.37
C CYS A 326 -0.73 1.83 -3.22
N VAL A 327 -0.12 0.66 -3.06
CA VAL A 327 0.64 0.30 -1.86
C VAL A 327 1.87 1.18 -1.57
N ASN A 328 2.47 1.78 -2.60
CA ASN A 328 3.61 2.69 -2.48
C ASN A 328 3.22 4.18 -2.49
N LEU A 329 1.92 4.52 -2.54
CA LEU A 329 1.46 5.90 -2.56
C LEU A 329 1.74 6.55 -1.20
N LYS A 330 2.67 7.50 -1.17
CA LYS A 330 3.14 8.18 0.04
C LYS A 330 2.49 9.54 0.24
N THR A 331 2.26 10.25 -0.86
CA THR A 331 1.79 11.64 -0.82
C THR A 331 0.66 11.85 -1.82
N VAL A 332 -0.41 12.47 -1.36
CA VAL A 332 -1.51 12.95 -2.19
C VAL A 332 -1.68 14.42 -1.92
N THR A 333 -1.65 15.23 -2.97
CA THR A 333 -1.90 16.67 -2.88
C THR A 333 -3.30 16.95 -3.36
N PHE A 334 -4.14 17.50 -2.49
CA PHE A 334 -5.48 17.96 -2.81
C PHE A 334 -5.48 19.48 -2.94
N HIS A 335 -6.21 20.01 -3.92
CA HIS A 335 -6.40 21.45 -4.11
C HIS A 335 -7.85 21.86 -3.83
N GLU A 336 -8.05 23.16 -3.60
CA GLU A 336 -9.39 23.75 -3.50
C GLU A 336 -10.17 23.51 -4.80
N GLY A 337 -11.44 23.13 -4.66
CA GLY A 337 -12.31 22.71 -5.76
C GLY A 337 -12.79 21.27 -5.62
N LEU A 338 -12.00 20.41 -4.94
CA LEU A 338 -12.38 19.04 -4.62
C LEU A 338 -13.56 19.02 -3.63
N GLN A 339 -14.66 18.38 -4.00
CA GLN A 339 -15.89 18.31 -3.20
C GLN A 339 -16.04 16.99 -2.45
N VAL A 340 -15.65 15.87 -3.07
CA VAL A 340 -15.92 14.53 -2.54
C VAL A 340 -14.74 13.59 -2.75
N ILE A 341 -14.41 12.88 -1.67
CA ILE A 341 -13.52 11.71 -1.70
C ILE A 341 -14.39 10.46 -1.62
N GLY A 342 -14.46 9.70 -2.72
CA GLY A 342 -15.30 8.52 -2.84
C GLY A 342 -14.90 7.38 -1.90
N GLY A 343 -15.84 6.46 -1.68
CA GLY A 343 -15.64 5.32 -0.79
C GLY A 343 -14.50 4.42 -1.27
N LYS A 344 -13.65 3.96 -0.35
CA LYS A 344 -12.45 3.15 -0.63
C LYS A 344 -11.47 3.81 -1.62
N GLY A 345 -11.57 5.12 -1.83
CA GLY A 345 -10.75 5.89 -2.77
C GLY A 345 -9.25 5.69 -2.58
N PHE A 346 -8.79 5.59 -1.33
CA PHE A 346 -7.39 5.33 -0.94
C PHE A 346 -7.26 4.11 -0.01
N ARG A 347 -8.25 3.20 0.01
CA ARG A 347 -8.18 2.00 0.86
C ARG A 347 -6.98 1.15 0.47
N ASN A 348 -6.32 0.54 1.46
CA ASN A 348 -5.11 -0.25 1.30
C ASN A 348 -3.93 0.54 0.67
N CYS A 349 -3.76 1.81 1.07
CA CYS A 349 -2.54 2.59 0.80
C CYS A 349 -1.66 2.67 2.06
N PRO A 350 -1.00 1.57 2.49
CA PRO A 350 -0.27 1.51 3.76
C PRO A 350 0.92 2.47 3.85
N SER A 351 1.42 3.01 2.72
CA SER A 351 2.52 3.98 2.69
C SER A 351 2.08 5.45 2.83
N LEU A 352 0.77 5.73 2.75
CA LEU A 352 0.24 7.10 2.80
C LEU A 352 0.43 7.66 4.21
N ALA A 353 1.23 8.71 4.36
CA ALA A 353 1.70 9.16 5.67
C ALA A 353 0.84 10.26 6.30
N SER A 354 0.35 11.18 5.47
CA SER A 354 -0.44 12.34 5.90
C SER A 354 -1.38 12.79 4.79
N VAL A 355 -2.54 13.33 5.15
CA VAL A 355 -3.43 14.02 4.21
C VAL A 355 -3.95 15.32 4.80
N THR A 356 -4.00 16.36 3.96
CA THR A 356 -4.66 17.63 4.28
C THR A 356 -5.90 17.76 3.42
N ILE A 357 -7.08 17.72 4.04
CA ILE A 357 -8.36 17.77 3.35
C ILE A 357 -8.75 19.25 3.17
N PRO A 358 -8.86 19.77 1.93
CA PRO A 358 -9.15 21.19 1.69
C PRO A 358 -10.58 21.55 2.11
N LYS A 359 -10.84 22.84 2.35
CA LYS A 359 -12.16 23.31 2.85
C LYS A 359 -13.29 23.08 1.87
N SER A 360 -12.99 22.88 0.60
CA SER A 360 -14.00 22.57 -0.41
C SER A 360 -14.59 21.17 -0.26
N VAL A 361 -13.94 20.25 0.48
CA VAL A 361 -14.42 18.87 0.63
C VAL A 361 -15.58 18.83 1.61
N THR A 362 -16.72 18.35 1.14
CA THR A 362 -17.95 18.21 1.92
C THR A 362 -18.21 16.78 2.40
N SER A 363 -17.60 15.78 1.75
CA SER A 363 -17.86 14.37 2.05
C SER A 363 -16.63 13.48 1.89
N ILE A 364 -16.39 12.64 2.91
CA ILE A 364 -15.43 11.52 2.89
C ILE A 364 -16.23 10.22 2.94
N GLY A 365 -16.08 9.40 1.89
CA GLY A 365 -16.81 8.17 1.66
C GLY A 365 -16.44 7.00 2.59
N ASP A 366 -17.23 5.91 2.50
CA ASP A 366 -17.01 4.72 3.31
C ASP A 366 -15.62 4.13 3.06
N ALA A 367 -14.87 3.85 4.13
CA ALA A 367 -13.55 3.25 4.08
C ALA A 367 -12.54 3.99 3.17
N SER A 368 -12.70 5.29 2.92
CA SER A 368 -11.84 6.05 1.99
C SER A 368 -10.35 5.92 2.29
N PHE A 369 -9.95 5.85 3.56
CA PHE A 369 -8.57 5.66 4.02
C PHE A 369 -8.40 4.42 4.90
N GLU A 370 -9.26 3.40 4.75
CA GLU A 370 -9.12 2.15 5.52
C GLU A 370 -7.78 1.45 5.19
N ASN A 371 -7.11 0.89 6.20
CA ASN A 371 -5.81 0.21 6.07
C ASN A 371 -4.67 1.10 5.54
N CYS A 372 -4.76 2.43 5.73
CA CYS A 372 -3.63 3.33 5.55
C CYS A 372 -2.76 3.33 6.82
N SER A 373 -2.03 2.25 7.09
CA SER A 373 -1.37 2.03 8.39
C SER A 373 -0.24 3.03 8.73
N SER A 374 0.33 3.73 7.74
CA SER A 374 1.28 4.83 7.98
C SER A 374 0.61 6.20 8.13
N LEU A 375 -0.71 6.29 7.96
CA LEU A 375 -1.45 7.55 8.00
C LEU A 375 -1.56 8.01 9.46
N ASN A 376 -0.59 8.82 9.87
CA ASN A 376 -0.45 9.25 11.26
C ASN A 376 -1.09 10.62 11.52
N GLU A 377 -1.35 11.38 10.45
CA GLU A 377 -1.93 12.72 10.50
C GLU A 377 -2.99 12.91 9.41
N VAL A 378 -4.18 13.32 9.82
CA VAL A 378 -5.26 13.76 8.94
C VAL A 378 -5.67 15.15 9.40
N ASN A 379 -5.41 16.16 8.58
CA ASN A 379 -5.89 17.52 8.83
C ASN A 379 -7.22 17.71 8.10
N LEU A 380 -8.32 17.69 8.87
CA LEU A 380 -9.64 18.05 8.39
C LEU A 380 -9.80 19.56 8.51
N SER A 381 -10.08 20.24 7.40
CA SER A 381 -10.41 21.67 7.44
C SER A 381 -11.57 21.91 8.43
N PRO A 382 -11.46 22.93 9.31
CA PRO A 382 -12.56 23.31 10.20
C PRO A 382 -13.74 23.91 9.44
N GLU A 383 -13.54 24.24 8.16
CA GLU A 383 -14.56 24.71 7.24
C GLU A 383 -14.89 23.61 6.22
N GLY A 384 -16.19 23.39 5.97
CA GLY A 384 -16.68 22.70 4.77
C GLY A 384 -17.00 21.21 4.90
N ILE A 385 -16.30 20.43 5.73
CA ILE A 385 -16.58 19.01 5.86
C ILE A 385 -17.94 18.78 6.55
N LEU A 386 -18.86 18.09 5.87
CA LEU A 386 -20.23 17.86 6.34
C LEU A 386 -20.46 16.41 6.75
N THR A 387 -19.84 15.46 6.04
CA THR A 387 -20.10 14.02 6.21
C THR A 387 -18.82 13.20 6.25
N ILE A 388 -18.70 12.32 7.25
CA ILE A 388 -17.65 11.30 7.36
C ILE A 388 -18.32 9.92 7.46
N ASN A 389 -18.18 9.11 6.41
CA ASN A 389 -18.85 7.82 6.28
C ASN A 389 -18.09 6.66 6.94
N SER A 390 -18.68 5.46 6.94
CA SER A 390 -18.30 4.37 7.85
C SER A 390 -16.86 3.94 7.61
N SER A 391 -16.12 3.67 8.69
CA SER A 391 -14.73 3.16 8.60
C SER A 391 -13.75 4.05 7.82
N ALA A 392 -14.06 5.33 7.60
CA ALA A 392 -13.27 6.24 6.76
C ALA A 392 -11.76 6.21 7.06
N PHE A 393 -11.36 6.07 8.33
CA PHE A 393 -9.96 6.02 8.77
C PHE A 393 -9.63 4.73 9.55
N ALA A 394 -10.42 3.66 9.38
CA ALA A 394 -10.21 2.43 10.13
C ALA A 394 -8.85 1.78 9.82
N ASN A 395 -8.19 1.21 10.83
CA ASN A 395 -6.87 0.60 10.73
C ASN A 395 -5.80 1.57 10.15
N SER A 396 -5.88 2.86 10.52
CA SER A 396 -4.85 3.85 10.23
C SER A 396 -3.88 4.01 11.40
N GLY A 397 -2.74 4.66 11.15
CA GLY A 397 -1.72 4.98 12.16
C GLY A 397 -2.03 6.23 13.00
N LEU A 398 -3.25 6.75 12.93
CA LEU A 398 -3.65 8.01 13.56
C LEU A 398 -3.37 8.00 15.06
N ARG A 399 -2.75 9.09 15.54
CA ARG A 399 -2.54 9.35 16.98
C ARG A 399 -3.59 10.27 17.57
N SER A 400 -4.02 11.24 16.78
CA SER A 400 -5.07 12.19 17.13
C SER A 400 -5.88 12.54 15.89
N ILE A 401 -7.13 12.93 16.11
CA ILE A 401 -7.98 13.50 15.07
C ILE A 401 -8.93 14.52 15.68
N ILE A 402 -9.17 15.59 14.94
CA ILE A 402 -10.21 16.58 15.23
C ILE A 402 -11.38 16.31 14.28
N ILE A 403 -12.56 16.09 14.84
CA ILE A 403 -13.83 16.05 14.11
C ILE A 403 -14.45 17.45 14.23
N PRO A 404 -14.37 18.29 13.17
CA PRO A 404 -14.63 19.72 13.27
C PRO A 404 -16.12 20.05 13.43
N GLU A 405 -16.42 21.27 13.89
CA GLU A 405 -17.78 21.73 14.18
C GLU A 405 -18.75 21.63 13.00
N THR A 406 -18.25 21.74 11.76
CA THR A 406 -19.07 21.70 10.54
C THR A 406 -19.68 20.35 10.23
N VAL A 407 -19.19 19.27 10.85
CA VAL A 407 -19.66 17.92 10.56
C VAL A 407 -21.10 17.74 11.04
N THR A 408 -21.99 17.40 10.10
CA THR A 408 -23.42 17.19 10.35
C THR A 408 -23.82 15.72 10.40
N SER A 409 -22.99 14.83 9.85
CA SER A 409 -23.22 13.38 9.82
C SER A 409 -21.90 12.62 9.98
N VAL A 410 -21.83 11.74 10.97
CA VAL A 410 -20.71 10.80 11.17
C VAL A 410 -21.29 9.40 11.28
N ALA A 411 -20.77 8.47 10.49
CA ALA A 411 -21.16 7.07 10.56
C ALA A 411 -20.36 6.32 11.65
N GLY A 412 -20.74 5.06 11.91
CA GLY A 412 -20.02 4.23 12.87
C GLY A 412 -18.62 3.80 12.38
N ASN A 413 -17.78 3.39 13.33
CA ASN A 413 -16.50 2.71 13.14
C ASN A 413 -15.44 3.52 12.38
N ILE A 414 -15.57 4.84 12.26
CA ILE A 414 -14.64 5.68 11.48
C ILE A 414 -13.16 5.54 11.90
N LEU A 415 -12.90 5.14 13.15
CA LEU A 415 -11.57 4.96 13.75
C LEU A 415 -11.33 3.53 14.24
N ASN A 416 -12.13 2.56 13.79
CA ASN A 416 -12.01 1.17 14.21
C ASN A 416 -10.58 0.64 13.97
N ARG A 417 -10.02 -0.08 14.95
CA ARG A 417 -8.64 -0.63 14.91
C ARG A 417 -7.52 0.41 14.71
N CYS A 418 -7.72 1.69 15.03
CA CYS A 418 -6.62 2.65 15.13
C CYS A 418 -5.84 2.42 16.43
N THR A 419 -4.88 1.51 16.43
CA THR A 419 -4.21 1.01 17.65
C THR A 419 -3.27 2.02 18.31
N HIS A 420 -2.86 3.07 17.60
CA HIS A 420 -1.99 4.14 18.09
C HIS A 420 -2.77 5.40 18.53
N LEU A 421 -4.10 5.38 18.44
CA LEU A 421 -4.95 6.52 18.74
C LEU A 421 -4.93 6.80 20.25
N THR A 422 -4.49 8.00 20.62
CA THR A 422 -4.44 8.44 22.02
C THR A 422 -5.48 9.51 22.33
N SER A 423 -5.97 10.22 21.32
CA SER A 423 -6.94 11.29 21.52
C SER A 423 -7.90 11.50 20.35
N VAL A 424 -9.12 11.91 20.66
CA VAL A 424 -10.11 12.42 19.70
C VAL A 424 -10.65 13.74 20.22
N PHE A 425 -10.63 14.77 19.39
CA PHE A 425 -11.31 16.03 19.66
C PHE A 425 -12.60 16.05 18.87
N TRP A 426 -13.73 16.01 19.56
CA TRP A 426 -15.06 16.04 18.99
C TRP A 426 -15.62 17.46 19.13
N GLU A 427 -15.43 18.27 18.10
CA GLU A 427 -15.90 19.66 18.08
C GLU A 427 -17.33 19.78 17.56
N CYS A 428 -17.82 18.80 16.78
CA CYS A 428 -19.18 18.84 16.27
C CYS A 428 -20.24 18.67 17.37
N ASN A 429 -21.41 19.30 17.15
CA ASN A 429 -22.54 19.30 18.07
C ASN A 429 -23.51 18.11 17.85
N ARG A 430 -23.01 17.02 17.26
CA ARG A 430 -23.77 15.81 16.98
C ARG A 430 -23.44 14.74 18.00
N ASP A 431 -24.44 13.92 18.31
CA ASP A 431 -24.27 12.71 19.12
C ASP A 431 -23.18 11.83 18.49
N ILE A 432 -22.34 11.26 19.36
CA ILE A 432 -21.20 10.46 18.96
C ILE A 432 -21.68 9.02 18.72
N PRO A 433 -21.60 8.48 17.49
CA PRO A 433 -21.85 7.07 17.25
C PRO A 433 -20.70 6.21 17.82
N GLU A 434 -20.80 4.89 17.72
CA GLU A 434 -19.67 4.00 18.03
C GLU A 434 -18.56 4.21 16.97
N ILE A 435 -17.63 5.15 17.19
CA ILE A 435 -16.55 5.47 16.23
C ILE A 435 -15.33 4.56 16.38
N ILE A 436 -15.12 4.03 17.59
CA ILE A 436 -14.04 3.13 18.01
C ILE A 436 -14.55 2.33 19.22
N ASP A 437 -14.06 1.11 19.40
CA ASP A 437 -14.23 0.39 20.66
C ASP A 437 -13.36 1.03 21.74
N LEU A 438 -13.90 2.07 22.39
CA LEU A 438 -13.15 2.84 23.39
C LEU A 438 -12.80 1.99 24.62
N ASN A 439 -13.53 0.89 24.88
CA ASN A 439 -13.33 0.03 26.05
C ASN A 439 -12.05 -0.81 25.97
N SER A 440 -11.43 -0.93 24.80
CA SER A 440 -10.17 -1.65 24.59
C SER A 440 -8.96 -0.73 24.42
N THR A 441 -9.09 0.58 24.68
CA THR A 441 -8.04 1.59 24.49
C THR A 441 -7.84 2.47 25.72
N SER A 442 -6.72 3.20 25.75
CA SER A 442 -6.49 4.32 26.67
C SER A 442 -6.79 5.69 26.02
N CYS A 443 -7.50 5.70 24.89
CA CYS A 443 -7.78 6.92 24.13
C CYS A 443 -8.67 7.86 24.96
N LEU A 444 -8.37 9.16 24.89
CA LEU A 444 -9.12 10.24 25.53
C LEU A 444 -10.01 10.94 24.50
N VAL A 445 -11.31 11.08 24.79
CA VAL A 445 -12.25 11.76 23.90
C VAL A 445 -12.66 13.10 24.52
N TYR A 446 -12.25 14.20 23.92
CA TYR A 446 -12.62 15.55 24.34
C TYR A 446 -13.85 15.99 23.57
N ILE A 447 -14.95 16.28 24.25
CA ILE A 447 -16.17 16.79 23.63
C ILE A 447 -16.31 18.29 23.88
N SER A 448 -16.68 19.04 22.85
CA SER A 448 -16.84 20.50 22.95
C SER A 448 -18.28 20.94 23.26
N HIS A 449 -19.23 20.03 23.10
CA HIS A 449 -20.65 20.26 23.29
C HIS A 449 -21.26 19.20 24.21
N ASP A 450 -22.43 19.49 24.78
CA ASP A 450 -23.23 18.49 25.50
C ASP A 450 -23.90 17.56 24.46
N VAL A 451 -23.22 16.47 24.12
CA VAL A 451 -23.64 15.48 23.12
C VAL A 451 -23.74 14.11 23.76
N LYS A 452 -24.63 13.26 23.25
CA LYS A 452 -24.71 11.88 23.74
C LYS A 452 -23.55 11.07 23.19
N CYS A 453 -22.95 10.26 24.05
CA CYS A 453 -21.97 9.24 23.68
C CYS A 453 -22.52 7.85 24.02
N PRO A 454 -21.94 6.76 23.47
CA PRO A 454 -22.30 5.41 23.89
C PRO A 454 -22.16 5.25 25.41
N SER A 455 -23.17 4.67 26.06
CA SER A 455 -23.25 4.62 27.54
C SER A 455 -22.16 3.78 28.20
N THR A 456 -21.50 2.92 27.43
CA THR A 456 -20.39 2.08 27.88
C THR A 456 -19.08 2.84 27.94
N TRP A 457 -18.94 3.93 27.18
CA TRP A 457 -17.68 4.64 27.03
C TRP A 457 -17.18 5.22 28.36
N LYS A 458 -15.90 5.00 28.59
CA LYS A 458 -15.08 5.67 29.60
C LYS A 458 -14.15 6.63 28.89
N ASN A 459 -13.38 7.45 29.61
CA ASN A 459 -12.37 8.34 29.02
C ASN A 459 -12.97 9.48 28.18
N VAL A 460 -14.22 9.87 28.45
CA VAL A 460 -14.85 11.05 27.85
C VAL A 460 -14.64 12.24 28.77
N ILE A 461 -14.07 13.31 28.24
CA ILE A 461 -13.83 14.59 28.91
C ILE A 461 -14.93 15.55 28.43
N GLU A 462 -15.84 15.89 29.34
CA GLU A 462 -16.94 16.84 29.13
C GLU A 462 -16.42 18.25 28.80
N PRO A 463 -17.25 19.15 28.26
CA PRO A 463 -16.83 20.53 27.94
C PRO A 463 -16.35 21.30 29.18
N SER A 464 -16.78 20.88 30.37
CA SER A 464 -16.33 21.39 31.67
C SER A 464 -14.87 21.06 32.01
N GLY A 465 -14.21 20.19 31.24
CA GLY A 465 -12.88 19.65 31.55
C GLY A 465 -12.90 18.54 32.60
N VAL A 466 -14.05 17.91 32.83
CA VAL A 466 -14.23 16.81 33.80
C VAL A 466 -14.51 15.50 33.07
N ALA A 467 -13.86 14.42 33.51
CA ALA A 467 -14.20 13.06 33.12
C ALA A 467 -14.75 12.30 34.34
N GLN A 468 -15.95 11.72 34.23
CA GLN A 468 -16.55 10.96 35.33
C GLN A 468 -15.75 9.69 35.65
N THR A 469 -15.21 9.04 34.62
CA THR A 469 -14.37 7.85 34.78
C THR A 469 -13.36 7.79 33.65
N VAL A 470 -12.10 7.57 34.02
CA VAL A 470 -11.01 7.23 33.12
C VAL A 470 -10.50 5.83 33.46
N VAL A 471 -10.34 4.99 32.46
CA VAL A 471 -9.77 3.65 32.55
C VAL A 471 -8.63 3.58 31.54
N LEU A 472 -7.42 3.49 32.05
CA LEU A 472 -6.22 3.23 31.27
C LEU A 472 -6.04 1.72 31.14
N LYS A 473 -5.67 1.28 29.95
CA LYS A 473 -5.52 -0.13 29.59
C LYS A 473 -4.04 -0.48 29.44
N ASP A 474 -3.69 -1.65 29.95
CA ASP A 474 -2.35 -2.18 29.84
C ASP A 474 -1.91 -2.31 28.37
N GLU A 475 -0.64 -2.00 28.11
CA GLU A 475 -0.03 -2.02 26.77
C GLU A 475 -0.74 -1.15 25.71
N LYS A 476 -1.60 -0.20 26.10
CA LYS A 476 -2.24 0.75 25.19
C LYS A 476 -1.64 2.14 25.31
N CYS A 477 -1.31 2.74 24.17
CA CYS A 477 -0.73 4.08 24.10
C CYS A 477 -1.59 5.11 24.83
N TYR A 478 -0.94 6.05 25.50
CA TYR A 478 -1.59 7.12 26.22
C TYR A 478 -0.88 8.46 25.96
N LEU A 479 -1.68 9.49 25.76
CA LEU A 479 -1.23 10.88 25.70
C LEU A 479 -2.37 11.76 26.20
N CYS A 480 -2.07 12.66 27.13
CA CYS A 480 -2.96 13.72 27.55
C CYS A 480 -2.62 15.01 26.79
N PRO A 481 -3.30 15.34 25.68
CA PRO A 481 -3.00 16.55 24.93
C PRO A 481 -3.57 17.83 25.58
N LYS A 482 -4.52 17.71 26.51
CA LYS A 482 -5.16 18.84 27.19
C LYS A 482 -5.51 18.45 28.62
N ALA A 483 -5.17 19.29 29.59
CA ALA A 483 -5.43 19.01 31.00
C ALA A 483 -6.94 18.83 31.30
N PHE A 484 -7.26 17.92 32.21
CA PHE A 484 -8.63 17.65 32.67
C PHE A 484 -8.64 17.09 34.10
N THR A 485 -9.81 17.05 34.74
CA THR A 485 -10.00 16.43 36.06
C THR A 485 -10.76 15.12 35.94
N ALA A 486 -10.18 14.03 36.44
CA ALA A 486 -10.85 12.73 36.53
C ALA A 486 -11.51 12.57 37.91
N LYS A 487 -12.82 12.33 37.94
CA LYS A 487 -13.53 11.96 39.18
C LYS A 487 -13.12 10.59 39.69
N LYS A 488 -12.93 9.65 38.77
CA LYS A 488 -12.26 8.38 39.02
C LYS A 488 -11.30 8.09 37.87
N ILE A 489 -10.07 7.69 38.18
CA ILE A 489 -9.14 7.12 37.22
C ILE A 489 -8.67 5.75 37.73
N SER A 490 -8.57 4.78 36.83
CA SER A 490 -7.98 3.48 37.13
C SER A 490 -7.05 2.98 36.03
N TYR A 491 -6.12 2.13 36.44
CA TYR A 491 -5.26 1.34 35.57
C TYR A 491 -5.18 -0.07 36.15
N THR A 492 -5.43 -1.09 35.32
CA THR A 492 -5.38 -2.50 35.74
C THR A 492 -4.34 -3.24 34.92
N ARG A 493 -3.44 -3.95 35.59
CA ARG A 493 -2.45 -4.85 34.98
C ARG A 493 -2.50 -6.19 35.69
N GLU A 494 -2.27 -7.26 34.94
CA GLU A 494 -2.15 -8.60 35.48
C GLU A 494 -0.73 -8.88 35.98
N PHE A 495 -0.61 -9.37 37.22
CA PHE A 495 0.66 -9.81 37.80
C PHE A 495 0.70 -11.34 37.89
N LYS A 496 1.58 -11.98 37.11
CA LYS A 496 1.74 -13.45 37.05
C LYS A 496 3.10 -13.95 37.54
N MET A 497 4.11 -13.09 37.48
CA MET A 497 5.51 -13.43 37.75
C MET A 497 5.68 -14.03 39.15
N LYS A 498 6.50 -15.09 39.27
CA LYS A 498 6.83 -15.71 40.56
C LYS A 498 7.96 -14.93 41.24
N THR A 499 7.83 -14.70 42.54
CA THR A 499 8.92 -14.20 43.38
C THR A 499 9.63 -15.37 44.04
N ILE A 500 10.92 -15.23 44.33
CA ILE A 500 11.68 -16.24 45.06
C ILE A 500 12.26 -15.58 46.31
N PRO A 501 11.80 -15.95 47.52
CA PRO A 501 12.32 -15.36 48.75
C PRO A 501 13.83 -15.57 48.86
N GLY A 502 14.58 -14.52 49.19
CA GLY A 502 16.05 -14.55 49.23
C GLY A 502 16.74 -14.38 47.88
N LYS A 503 16.00 -14.09 46.80
CA LYS A 503 16.53 -13.69 45.50
C LYS A 503 15.83 -12.44 45.00
N ALA A 504 16.51 -11.66 44.16
CA ALA A 504 15.90 -10.51 43.51
C ALA A 504 15.07 -11.01 42.31
N ALA A 505 13.97 -11.72 42.51
CA ALA A 505 13.17 -12.32 41.44
C ALA A 505 11.72 -11.83 41.48
N GLY A 506 11.07 -11.66 40.34
CA GLY A 506 9.67 -11.24 40.30
C GLY A 506 9.43 -9.73 40.20
N TRP A 507 10.48 -8.92 39.96
CA TRP A 507 10.30 -7.49 39.74
C TRP A 507 9.69 -7.20 38.37
N GLN A 508 8.99 -6.08 38.28
CA GLN A 508 8.48 -5.47 37.06
C GLN A 508 8.63 -3.95 37.17
N THR A 509 8.46 -3.24 36.07
CA THR A 509 8.48 -1.76 36.04
C THR A 509 7.08 -1.18 35.89
N ILE A 510 6.83 -0.02 36.47
CA ILE A 510 5.56 0.70 36.33
C ILE A 510 5.75 2.22 36.32
N ILE A 511 4.98 2.90 35.48
CA ILE A 511 4.79 4.36 35.49
C ILE A 511 3.32 4.66 35.22
N LEU A 512 2.74 5.63 35.94
CA LEU A 512 1.33 6.02 35.80
C LEU A 512 1.18 7.55 35.70
N PRO A 513 0.22 8.08 34.92
CA PRO A 513 0.07 9.53 34.72
C PRO A 513 -0.64 10.24 35.88
N PHE A 514 -0.94 9.51 36.96
CA PHE A 514 -1.60 10.03 38.15
C PHE A 514 -0.92 9.48 39.41
N THR A 515 -1.03 10.24 40.51
CA THR A 515 -0.57 9.76 41.83
C THR A 515 -1.60 8.78 42.36
N VAL A 516 -1.17 7.55 42.61
CA VAL A 516 -2.05 6.47 43.05
C VAL A 516 -2.50 6.71 44.49
N GLN A 517 -3.81 6.65 44.71
CA GLN A 517 -4.41 6.76 46.04
C GLN A 517 -4.89 5.42 46.57
N ALA A 518 -5.11 4.44 45.70
CA ALA A 518 -5.64 3.12 46.02
C ALA A 518 -5.06 2.02 45.15
N ILE A 519 -4.77 0.86 45.75
CA ILE A 519 -4.33 -0.33 45.02
C ILE A 519 -5.12 -1.52 45.53
N ILE A 520 -5.71 -2.29 44.63
CA ILE A 520 -6.67 -3.36 44.97
C ILE A 520 -6.34 -4.60 44.12
N ASP A 521 -6.33 -5.78 44.73
CA ASP A 521 -6.22 -7.04 43.97
C ASP A 521 -7.56 -7.46 43.34
N LYS A 522 -7.52 -8.50 42.51
CA LYS A 522 -8.70 -9.11 41.87
C LYS A 522 -9.83 -9.51 42.82
N ASP A 523 -9.54 -9.71 44.11
CA ASP A 523 -10.50 -10.12 45.13
C ASP A 523 -11.05 -8.92 45.93
N GLY A 524 -10.68 -7.69 45.55
CA GLY A 524 -11.11 -6.47 46.22
C GLY A 524 -10.29 -6.12 47.47
N ASN A 525 -9.17 -6.79 47.72
CA ASN A 525 -8.35 -6.54 48.91
C ASN A 525 -7.45 -5.32 48.71
N ARG A 526 -7.40 -4.46 49.73
CA ARG A 526 -6.49 -3.32 49.75
C ARG A 526 -5.03 -3.77 49.84
N LEU A 527 -4.21 -3.26 48.92
CA LEU A 527 -2.77 -3.49 48.85
C LEU A 527 -2.00 -2.22 49.23
N ALA A 528 -0.82 -2.40 49.82
CA ALA A 528 0.11 -1.30 50.03
C ALA A 528 1.57 -1.77 50.03
N PRO A 529 2.55 -0.90 49.73
CA PRO A 529 3.96 -1.23 49.90
C PRO A 529 4.28 -1.67 51.34
N PHE A 530 5.30 -2.52 51.52
CA PHE A 530 5.71 -2.95 52.86
C PHE A 530 6.04 -1.80 53.83
N THR A 531 6.55 -0.69 53.31
CA THR A 531 6.94 0.50 54.08
C THR A 531 5.79 1.47 54.35
N ALA A 532 4.59 1.21 53.82
CA ALA A 532 3.42 2.08 54.02
C ALA A 532 2.65 1.73 55.31
N GLU A 533 2.16 2.76 55.99
CA GLU A 533 1.26 2.64 57.15
C GLU A 533 -0.20 2.48 56.70
N GLY A 534 -1.03 1.83 57.53
CA GLY A 534 -2.46 1.65 57.28
C GLY A 534 -3.04 0.39 57.93
N ASP A 535 -4.19 0.55 58.59
CA ASP A 535 -4.83 -0.51 59.39
C ASP A 535 -5.73 -1.44 58.55
N ASP A 536 -6.11 -1.04 57.34
CA ASP A 536 -7.00 -1.78 56.42
C ASP A 536 -6.24 -2.57 55.33
N ILE A 537 -4.89 -2.61 55.41
CA ILE A 537 -4.03 -3.28 54.44
C ILE A 537 -4.05 -4.80 54.65
N LYS A 538 -4.59 -5.54 53.67
CA LYS A 538 -4.67 -7.01 53.74
C LYS A 538 -3.41 -7.71 53.22
N LYS A 539 -2.82 -7.21 52.13
CA LYS A 539 -1.61 -7.78 51.53
C LYS A 539 -0.61 -6.67 51.21
N ARG A 540 0.68 -7.02 51.24
CA ARG A 540 1.79 -6.07 51.06
C ARG A 540 2.66 -6.47 49.88
N PHE A 541 3.31 -5.50 49.24
CA PHE A 541 4.17 -5.73 48.08
C PHE A 541 5.44 -4.86 48.15
N TRP A 542 6.43 -5.16 47.29
CA TRP A 542 7.65 -4.35 47.21
C TRP A 542 7.50 -3.24 46.16
N LEU A 543 7.92 -2.02 46.53
CA LEU A 543 7.92 -0.86 45.67
C LEU A 543 9.21 -0.08 45.87
N ARG A 544 9.98 0.11 44.80
CA ARG A 544 11.29 0.75 44.83
C ARG A 544 11.43 1.83 43.76
N GLU A 545 12.26 2.81 44.06
CA GLU A 545 12.61 3.91 43.18
C GLU A 545 14.13 3.98 43.00
N LEU A 546 14.60 4.14 41.77
CA LEU A 546 16.02 4.36 41.47
C LEU A 546 16.48 5.72 42.03
N GLN A 547 17.60 5.74 42.75
CA GLN A 547 18.19 6.93 43.35
C GLN A 547 19.35 7.47 42.50
N SER A 548 19.77 8.70 42.80
CA SER A 548 20.86 9.36 42.07
C SER A 548 22.23 8.69 42.24
N ASP A 549 22.43 7.88 43.27
CA ASP A 549 23.63 7.08 43.50
C ASP A 549 23.59 5.71 42.80
N GLY A 550 22.53 5.43 42.03
CA GLY A 550 22.31 4.15 41.34
C GLY A 550 21.75 3.04 42.22
N THR A 551 21.42 3.32 43.49
CA THR A 551 20.76 2.37 44.39
C THR A 551 19.23 2.41 44.25
N TYR A 552 18.53 1.41 44.75
CA TYR A 552 17.07 1.39 44.80
C TYR A 552 16.59 1.56 46.25
N LYS A 553 15.67 2.49 46.45
CA LYS A 553 15.10 2.80 47.78
C LYS A 553 13.64 2.40 47.84
N ASP A 554 13.23 1.78 48.94
CA ASP A 554 11.83 1.48 49.20
C ASP A 554 11.01 2.76 49.36
N VAL A 555 9.83 2.80 48.75
CA VAL A 555 8.92 3.95 48.76
C VAL A 555 7.49 3.51 49.02
N THR A 556 6.64 4.44 49.47
CA THR A 556 5.28 4.13 49.94
C THR A 556 4.17 4.50 48.95
N VAL A 557 4.49 5.25 47.89
CA VAL A 557 3.49 5.79 46.95
C VAL A 557 4.04 5.85 45.53
N ILE A 558 3.19 5.50 44.56
CA ILE A 558 3.43 5.72 43.13
C ILE A 558 2.96 7.13 42.78
N LYS A 559 3.90 8.03 42.50
CA LYS A 559 3.62 9.40 42.08
C LYS A 559 3.43 9.47 40.56
N ALA A 560 2.60 10.43 40.12
CA ALA A 560 2.38 10.69 38.71
C ALA A 560 3.69 10.89 37.93
N ASN A 561 3.75 10.33 36.72
CA ASN A 561 4.83 10.46 35.74
C ASN A 561 6.21 10.04 36.25
N LYS A 562 6.27 9.19 37.29
CA LYS A 562 7.52 8.73 37.88
C LYS A 562 7.72 7.21 37.67
N PRO A 563 8.90 6.76 37.20
CA PRO A 563 9.24 5.35 37.07
C PRO A 563 9.45 4.65 38.42
N TYR A 564 8.98 3.39 38.53
CA TYR A 564 9.16 2.55 39.71
C TYR A 564 9.46 1.09 39.34
N LEU A 565 10.10 0.39 40.28
CA LEU A 565 10.14 -1.07 40.35
C LEU A 565 9.05 -1.57 41.32
N ILE A 566 8.34 -2.61 40.91
CA ILE A 566 7.25 -3.22 41.69
C ILE A 566 7.35 -4.74 41.62
N ALA A 567 7.16 -5.41 42.76
CA ALA A 567 7.09 -6.87 42.82
C ALA A 567 5.97 -7.32 43.77
N MET A 568 5.17 -8.28 43.32
CA MET A 568 4.04 -8.84 44.06
C MET A 568 4.46 -10.18 44.68
N PRO A 569 4.39 -10.38 46.02
CA PRO A 569 4.67 -11.68 46.62
C PRO A 569 3.87 -12.79 45.94
N ASN A 570 4.56 -13.75 45.35
CA ASN A 570 3.97 -14.88 44.65
C ASN A 570 4.99 -16.02 44.65
N ALA A 571 5.15 -16.67 45.80
CA ALA A 571 6.12 -17.73 46.03
C ALA A 571 5.42 -18.92 46.71
N ASP A 572 5.91 -20.13 46.48
CA ASP A 572 5.32 -21.33 47.05
C ASP A 572 5.64 -21.44 48.56
N GLU A 573 6.67 -20.75 49.02
CA GLU A 573 7.08 -20.62 50.42
C GLU A 573 6.15 -19.70 51.24
N TYR A 574 5.44 -18.78 50.57
CA TYR A 574 4.48 -17.91 51.23
C TYR A 574 3.11 -18.60 51.35
N ALA A 575 2.42 -18.36 52.47
CA ALA A 575 1.02 -18.78 52.57
C ALA A 575 0.19 -18.06 51.49
N SER A 576 -0.71 -18.79 50.83
CA SER A 576 -1.46 -18.31 49.68
C SER A 576 -2.28 -17.03 49.94
N GLU A 577 -2.68 -16.79 51.20
CA GLU A 577 -3.34 -15.57 51.64
C GLU A 577 -2.49 -14.29 51.51
N TYR A 578 -1.16 -14.43 51.47
CA TYR A 578 -0.23 -13.31 51.24
C TYR A 578 0.21 -13.20 49.78
N CYS A 579 -0.05 -14.22 48.97
CA CYS A 579 0.28 -14.20 47.56
C CYS A 579 -0.67 -13.28 46.77
N ILE A 580 -0.10 -12.55 45.82
CA ILE A 580 -0.78 -11.63 44.91
C ILE A 580 -0.46 -12.11 43.49
N SER A 581 -1.48 -12.60 42.80
CA SER A 581 -1.42 -13.00 41.39
C SER A 581 -2.76 -12.72 40.72
N GLY A 582 -2.71 -12.32 39.45
CA GLY A 582 -3.86 -11.86 38.67
C GLY A 582 -3.95 -10.34 38.62
N ASP A 583 -5.14 -9.83 38.31
CA ASP A 583 -5.36 -8.39 38.13
C ASP A 583 -5.11 -7.59 39.40
N VAL A 584 -4.35 -6.51 39.25
CA VAL A 584 -4.16 -5.48 40.27
C VAL A 584 -4.56 -4.15 39.67
N THR A 585 -5.45 -3.44 40.36
CA THR A 585 -6.01 -2.16 39.94
C THR A 585 -5.44 -1.03 40.79
N PHE A 586 -4.88 -0.03 40.12
CA PHE A 586 -4.37 1.22 40.69
C PHE A 586 -5.41 2.31 40.42
N GLU A 587 -5.89 3.00 41.46
CA GLU A 587 -6.95 4.00 41.33
C GLU A 587 -6.60 5.32 42.04
N ALA A 588 -7.21 6.39 41.55
CA ALA A 588 -7.30 7.68 42.23
C ALA A 588 -8.66 8.35 41.96
N ALA A 589 -9.08 9.19 42.90
CA ALA A 589 -10.27 10.00 42.78
C ALA A 589 -9.93 11.50 42.83
N ASP A 590 -10.76 12.29 42.16
CA ASP A 590 -10.66 13.76 42.09
C ASP A 590 -9.23 14.26 41.79
N VAL A 591 -8.62 13.70 40.75
CA VAL A 591 -7.25 14.03 40.34
C VAL A 591 -7.23 14.83 39.04
N THR A 592 -6.44 15.90 39.02
CA THR A 592 -6.15 16.65 37.80
C THR A 592 -4.99 16.01 37.07
N LEU A 593 -5.21 15.65 35.81
CA LEU A 593 -4.16 15.22 34.89
C LEU A 593 -3.71 16.42 34.06
N GLY A 594 -2.42 16.75 34.15
CA GLY A 594 -1.81 17.75 33.30
C GLY A 594 -1.59 17.23 31.87
N GLU A 595 -1.24 18.13 30.96
CA GLU A 595 -0.76 17.74 29.64
C GLU A 595 0.48 16.84 29.78
N THR A 596 0.56 15.79 28.96
CA THR A 596 1.71 14.89 28.97
C THR A 596 2.92 15.59 28.36
N GLY A 597 3.72 16.21 29.22
CA GLY A 597 5.03 16.74 28.87
C GLY A 597 6.07 15.64 28.66
N ALA A 598 7.31 16.06 28.38
CA ALA A 598 8.45 15.15 28.35
C ALA A 598 8.62 14.45 29.72
N LEU A 599 8.59 13.12 29.72
CA LEU A 599 8.78 12.34 30.93
C LEU A 599 10.20 12.54 31.45
N VAL A 600 10.30 13.03 32.68
CA VAL A 600 11.58 13.25 33.35
C VAL A 600 12.08 11.88 33.84
N PRO A 601 13.22 11.38 33.34
CA PRO A 601 13.76 10.14 33.84
C PRO A 601 14.18 10.30 35.30
N VAL A 602 14.12 9.20 36.04
CA VAL A 602 14.62 9.11 37.40
C VAL A 602 15.90 8.30 37.36
N GLY A 603 17.01 8.81 37.88
CA GLY A 603 18.17 7.95 38.01
C GLY A 603 19.43 8.64 38.47
N GLY A 604 20.51 7.86 38.37
CA GLY A 604 21.77 8.10 39.02
C GLY A 604 22.98 8.10 38.10
N ASP A 605 24.15 8.34 38.68
CA ASP A 605 25.36 8.77 37.97
C ASP A 605 25.69 7.97 36.70
N THR A 606 25.38 6.66 36.67
CA THR A 606 25.65 5.78 35.52
C THR A 606 24.44 5.49 34.62
N TYR A 607 23.23 5.36 35.18
CA TYR A 607 22.04 4.98 34.42
C TYR A 607 20.82 5.79 34.86
N SER A 608 19.97 6.13 33.90
CA SER A 608 18.67 6.77 34.12
C SER A 608 17.53 5.83 33.73
N MET A 609 16.49 5.78 34.56
CA MET A 609 15.24 5.07 34.29
C MET A 609 14.23 6.00 33.63
N TYR A 610 13.77 5.59 32.45
CA TYR A 610 12.75 6.27 31.65
C TYR A 610 11.46 5.47 31.74
N GLY A 611 10.35 6.15 32.00
CA GLY A 611 9.03 5.58 31.77
C GLY A 611 8.54 5.90 30.36
N THR A 612 7.56 5.15 29.87
CA THR A 612 6.93 5.42 28.58
C THR A 612 5.41 5.25 28.65
N TYR A 613 4.69 6.09 27.90
CA TYR A 613 3.26 5.91 27.61
C TYR A 613 3.01 5.51 26.15
N ASP A 614 4.08 5.24 25.42
CA ASP A 614 4.05 4.78 24.04
C ASP A 614 5.00 3.59 23.86
N TRP A 615 4.88 2.87 22.75
CA TRP A 615 5.82 1.79 22.43
C TRP A 615 7.22 2.36 22.18
N VAL A 616 8.23 1.77 22.81
CA VAL A 616 9.64 2.04 22.51
C VAL A 616 10.23 0.82 21.81
N THR A 617 10.60 0.99 20.54
CA THR A 617 11.12 -0.11 19.71
C THR A 617 12.48 -0.61 20.22
N GLY A 618 12.62 -1.93 20.35
CA GLY A 618 13.81 -2.60 20.87
C GLY A 618 15.09 -2.49 20.03
N THR A 619 15.08 -1.73 18.92
CA THR A 619 16.31 -1.41 18.17
C THR A 619 17.13 -0.30 18.83
N ARG A 620 16.56 0.43 19.80
CA ARG A 620 17.29 1.35 20.66
C ARG A 620 18.05 0.52 21.70
N ARG A 621 19.35 0.77 21.91
CA ARG A 621 20.13 0.13 22.98
C ARG A 621 19.63 0.61 24.35
N VAL A 622 18.51 0.06 24.78
CA VAL A 622 17.91 0.24 26.10
C VAL A 622 18.07 -1.04 26.91
N TYR A 623 18.02 -0.90 28.23
CA TYR A 623 18.10 -2.00 29.17
C TYR A 623 16.71 -2.23 29.74
N THR A 624 16.12 -3.39 29.49
CA THR A 624 14.79 -3.76 29.99
C THR A 624 14.91 -4.87 31.00
N LEU A 625 13.97 -4.95 31.94
CA LEU A 625 13.94 -6.07 32.86
C LEU A 625 13.70 -7.39 32.11
N ASN A 626 14.42 -8.44 32.51
CA ASN A 626 14.31 -9.76 31.89
C ASN A 626 12.93 -10.39 32.20
N LEU A 627 12.23 -10.81 31.15
CA LEU A 627 10.93 -11.48 31.23
C LEU A 627 11.05 -13.01 31.30
N ASP A 628 12.27 -13.53 31.23
CA ASP A 628 12.60 -14.95 31.36
C ASP A 628 13.90 -15.07 32.14
N ASN A 629 14.19 -16.28 32.64
CA ASN A 629 15.49 -16.60 33.21
C ASN A 629 16.61 -16.32 32.20
N TRP A 630 17.63 -15.58 32.62
CA TRP A 630 18.69 -15.08 31.74
C TRP A 630 20.07 -15.54 32.21
N TRP A 631 20.88 -16.08 31.31
CA TRP A 631 22.23 -16.60 31.61
C TRP A 631 23.31 -15.60 31.17
N ASP A 632 24.18 -15.22 32.09
CA ASP A 632 25.26 -14.26 31.81
C ASP A 632 26.58 -14.89 31.34
N GLY A 633 26.63 -16.22 31.22
CA GLY A 633 27.86 -16.99 30.98
C GLY A 633 28.36 -17.74 32.21
N SER A 634 27.85 -17.41 33.41
CA SER A 634 28.30 -17.95 34.69
C SER A 634 27.18 -18.26 35.68
N VAL A 635 26.13 -17.44 35.71
CA VAL A 635 25.00 -17.54 36.64
C VAL A 635 23.70 -17.33 35.87
N THR A 636 22.69 -18.12 36.22
CA THR A 636 21.30 -17.90 35.77
C THR A 636 20.65 -16.89 36.69
N HIS A 637 20.23 -15.77 36.11
CA HIS A 637 19.44 -14.74 36.74
C HIS A 637 17.96 -15.05 36.53
N GLU A 638 17.19 -15.05 37.61
CA GLU A 638 15.76 -15.41 37.57
C GLU A 638 14.93 -14.34 36.84
N GLU A 639 13.75 -14.68 36.35
CA GLU A 639 12.80 -13.72 35.78
C GLU A 639 12.59 -12.50 36.70
N GLY A 640 12.66 -11.29 36.12
CA GLY A 640 12.46 -10.05 36.86
C GLY A 640 13.60 -9.70 37.83
N SER A 641 14.85 -10.04 37.52
CA SER A 641 15.99 -9.84 38.44
C SER A 641 17.07 -8.87 37.97
N VAL A 642 17.21 -8.71 36.65
CA VAL A 642 18.26 -7.94 36.03
C VAL A 642 17.73 -7.18 34.82
N PHE A 643 18.20 -5.95 34.64
CA PHE A 643 18.00 -5.23 33.39
C PHE A 643 19.05 -5.69 32.38
N ILE A 644 18.62 -6.18 31.24
CA ILE A 644 19.48 -6.69 30.18
C ILE A 644 19.34 -5.82 28.93
N SER A 645 20.41 -5.72 28.15
CA SER A 645 20.31 -5.16 26.80
C SER A 645 19.37 -6.05 25.99
N SER A 646 18.18 -5.56 25.69
CA SER A 646 17.13 -6.34 25.05
C SER A 646 16.73 -5.72 23.72
N LEU A 647 16.39 -6.60 22.77
CA LEU A 647 15.75 -6.21 21.51
C LEU A 647 14.22 -6.23 21.61
N ARG A 648 13.66 -6.48 22.80
CA ARG A 648 12.20 -6.41 23.01
C ARG A 648 11.71 -4.97 22.99
N ASP A 649 10.50 -4.79 22.50
CA ASP A 649 9.80 -3.52 22.65
C ASP A 649 9.43 -3.28 24.12
N VAL A 650 9.46 -2.02 24.53
CA VAL A 650 8.98 -1.58 25.85
C VAL A 650 7.54 -1.11 25.67
N ALA A 651 6.61 -1.72 26.40
CA ALA A 651 5.20 -1.43 26.29
C ALA A 651 4.82 -0.11 27.00
N PRO A 652 3.71 0.55 26.61
CA PRO A 652 3.13 1.63 27.40
C PRO A 652 2.95 1.24 28.87
N PHE A 653 3.21 2.18 29.78
CA PHE A 653 3.22 2.02 31.24
C PHE A 653 4.37 1.14 31.80
N GLU A 654 5.35 0.75 30.98
CA GLU A 654 6.62 0.17 31.44
C GLU A 654 7.73 1.23 31.57
N CYS A 655 8.87 0.82 32.12
CA CYS A 655 10.08 1.62 32.22
C CYS A 655 11.30 0.84 31.71
N PHE A 656 12.34 1.57 31.30
CA PHE A 656 13.61 1.01 30.83
C PHE A 656 14.78 1.86 31.34
N LEU A 657 15.97 1.27 31.38
CA LEU A 657 17.21 1.97 31.72
C LEU A 657 17.97 2.40 30.46
N GLN A 658 18.58 3.56 30.50
CA GLN A 658 19.53 4.04 29.49
C GLN A 658 20.81 4.52 30.18
N ASN A 659 21.96 4.27 29.54
CA ASN A 659 23.27 4.66 30.06
C ASN A 659 23.50 6.17 29.90
N ASN A 660 23.95 6.84 30.96
CA ASN A 660 24.23 8.28 30.98
C ASN A 660 25.61 8.63 30.38
N ALA A 661 26.55 7.68 30.31
CA ALA A 661 27.90 7.88 29.78
C ALA A 661 28.09 7.17 28.42
N SER A 662 28.48 7.93 27.39
CA SER A 662 28.75 7.42 26.04
C SER A 662 30.00 6.53 25.91
N SER A 663 30.88 6.51 26.93
CA SER A 663 32.18 5.83 26.93
C SER A 663 32.35 4.71 27.96
N ALA A 664 31.37 4.45 28.84
CA ALA A 664 31.46 3.39 29.83
C ALA A 664 31.32 2.01 29.19
N SER A 665 32.15 1.03 29.59
CA SER A 665 32.06 -0.35 29.10
C SER A 665 30.63 -0.85 29.24
N THR A 666 30.05 -1.37 28.15
CA THR A 666 28.73 -2.00 28.16
C THR A 666 28.76 -3.21 29.10
N ARG A 667 28.37 -3.04 30.36
CA ARG A 667 28.00 -4.20 31.18
C ARG A 667 26.81 -4.87 30.47
N GLY A 668 26.86 -6.20 30.35
CA GLY A 668 25.81 -6.98 29.70
C GLY A 668 24.45 -6.87 30.39
N PHE A 669 24.45 -6.54 31.69
CA PHE A 669 23.26 -6.39 32.52
C PHE A 669 23.48 -5.44 33.71
N ILE A 670 22.38 -5.01 34.35
CA ILE A 670 22.34 -4.14 35.53
C ILE A 670 21.46 -4.83 36.58
N GLY A 671 22.02 -5.13 37.75
CA GLY A 671 21.28 -5.75 38.86
C GLY A 671 20.43 -4.75 39.64
N ILE A 672 19.35 -5.24 40.27
CA ILE A 672 18.44 -4.45 41.12
C ILE A 672 19.02 -4.21 42.54
N ASP A 673 20.10 -4.90 42.93
CA ASP A 673 20.75 -4.78 44.26
C ASP A 673 22.27 -4.46 44.17
N GLY A 674 22.64 -3.48 43.34
CA GLY A 674 24.05 -3.19 43.06
C GLY A 674 24.74 -4.32 42.29
N SER A 675 26.07 -4.32 42.23
CA SER A 675 26.85 -5.13 41.26
C SER A 675 26.75 -6.67 41.36
N ARG A 676 25.90 -7.23 42.25
CA ARG A 676 25.67 -8.69 42.41
C ARG A 676 24.19 -8.97 42.72
N ALA A 677 23.63 -10.03 42.13
CA ALA A 677 22.25 -10.49 42.30
C ALA A 677 21.99 -11.24 43.63
N THR A 678 22.44 -10.71 44.76
CA THR A 678 22.32 -11.38 46.08
C THR A 678 21.61 -10.49 47.08
N THR A 679 20.45 -10.93 47.58
CA THR A 679 19.65 -10.17 48.55
C THR A 679 20.11 -10.35 50.00
N ARG A 680 19.60 -9.48 50.89
CA ARG A 680 19.93 -9.35 52.32
C ARG A 680 19.34 -10.42 53.25
N ALA A 681 18.89 -11.59 52.79
CA ALA A 681 18.23 -12.55 53.67
C ALA A 681 19.22 -13.30 54.59
N ALA A 682 19.69 -12.63 55.64
CA ALA A 682 20.49 -13.20 56.73
C ALA A 682 19.62 -13.78 57.87
N ARG A 683 18.36 -14.15 57.58
CA ARG A 683 17.39 -14.68 58.56
C ARG A 683 16.60 -15.87 57.99
N PRO A 684 16.03 -16.75 58.84
CA PRO A 684 15.10 -17.78 58.39
C PRO A 684 13.90 -17.17 57.66
N LEU A 685 13.59 -17.69 56.48
CA LEU A 685 12.43 -17.28 55.68
C LEU A 685 11.14 -17.83 56.32
N GLY A 686 10.14 -16.97 56.53
CA GLY A 686 8.83 -17.33 57.09
C GLY A 686 7.75 -17.44 56.02
N THR A 687 6.57 -17.94 56.39
CA THR A 687 5.41 -18.08 55.47
C THR A 687 4.70 -16.76 55.16
N LYS A 688 5.04 -15.68 55.89
CA LYS A 688 4.52 -14.32 55.65
C LYS A 688 5.64 -13.47 55.03
N PRO A 689 5.40 -12.84 53.87
CA PRO A 689 6.42 -12.04 53.19
C PRO A 689 6.73 -10.75 53.97
N SER A 690 7.93 -10.24 53.78
CA SER A 690 8.44 -9.07 54.47
C SER A 690 9.42 -8.28 53.60
N VAL A 691 9.58 -7.00 53.92
CA VAL A 691 10.40 -6.05 53.15
C VAL A 691 11.83 -6.54 52.87
N THR A 692 12.43 -7.31 53.79
CA THR A 692 13.83 -7.76 53.67
C THR A 692 13.98 -9.09 52.92
N ASP A 693 12.90 -9.69 52.43
CA ASP A 693 12.99 -10.99 51.72
C ASP A 693 13.48 -10.81 50.26
N MET A 694 13.47 -9.58 49.71
CA MET A 694 13.92 -9.23 48.35
C MET A 694 14.70 -7.92 48.30
#